data_AF-A0A954KM02-F1
#
_entry.id   AF-A0A954KM02-F1
#
_cell.length_a   1.000
_cell.length_b   1.000
_cell.length_c   1.000
_cell.angle_alpha   90.00
_cell.angle_beta   90.00
_cell.angle_gamma   90.00
#
_symmetry.space_group_name_H-M   'P 1'
#
loop_
_entity.id
_entity.type
_entity.pdbx_description
1 polymer ?
#
loop_
_entity_poly.entity_id
_entity_poly.type
_entity_poly.pdbx_seq_one_letter_code
_entity_poly.pdbx_strand_id
1 'polypeptide(L)'
;MDETSRLNELRRALTECDATAFLVEPRVIRRVIRDRHGYARLSTSIPHTESQVVSDSDLRALTHPDELGLQTFQTLPSTALLIAQPEEGELDHWPIQELLQLIWRRLFHGTIDRELLQKTRGPLNRGEVQNRIAAIGQVEFDEAHFVLKSEHRLVDSQSRIEGYCEFAAIYLELQRFAPDLLPVWFPSLDGRIHVNEVIANDLDADAIFRATQLVGAPSPDLTPRQIRDEERLTSTRQDWSLGVGSSPSDRAYLRQMKRRDRALERGNTVGAMTCAMQAAERATTEEKRTSAHQKARLDIEQLILRLRAALQFDEAEVEDWRASIWELATNSIHGFWNADKRLLFDLQKVCLDHERVIYRVDLVKWLVSRGSRPLRRSLTTIREVMMAKHLASSASRLVNVRLSGSERERLYGLLHEAAHLAEEQMRERMRPAVRQTLIGVGLQPDNLPDQVAFDKLIEDSLDCVAERGYLTMGYLRDSISRNDLKLPDLKYASELIRGDHLLRADDQLDVSMDGVYRRGEFYLRWLQITSSMFFGTPMGRFATLFLIIPFGGAKIIVVGVEHIIHLFTGKGRHQAGAPSDAADPAEPLQGDEDSGAGSDSDAAEPTAEVQEASVEIPANDASPDAFGGNSRSAEVMGATSSELVGRSQTENSSLQTSRTGATILDDNDASSVVGTSGERPDPEFASRIRLDGAD
;
A
#
# COMPACT_ATOMS: atom_id res chain seq x y z
N MET A 1 -4.89 13.59 28.24
CA MET A 1 -5.51 14.83 27.74
C MET A 1 -6.56 14.42 26.75
N ASP A 2 -7.76 14.97 26.86
CA ASP A 2 -8.87 14.66 25.94
C ASP A 2 -8.54 15.13 24.51
N GLU A 3 -9.01 14.40 23.49
CA GLU A 3 -8.74 14.66 22.05
C GLU A 3 -9.15 16.09 21.67
N THR A 4 -10.30 16.53 22.18
CA THR A 4 -10.84 17.88 22.02
C THR A 4 -9.90 18.96 22.57
N SER A 5 -9.20 18.67 23.67
CA SER A 5 -8.23 19.60 24.27
C SER A 5 -7.00 19.78 23.39
N ARG A 6 -6.51 18.69 22.77
CA ARG A 6 -5.35 18.73 21.86
C ARG A 6 -5.69 19.50 20.59
N LEU A 7 -6.85 19.26 19.99
CA LEU A 7 -7.28 19.97 18.79
C LEU A 7 -7.44 21.48 19.03
N ASN A 8 -7.99 21.86 20.19
CA ASN A 8 -8.11 23.27 20.57
C ASN A 8 -6.75 23.95 20.78
N GLU A 9 -5.77 23.23 21.32
CA GLU A 9 -4.38 23.72 21.43
C GLU A 9 -3.75 23.96 20.05
N LEU A 10 -3.91 23.01 19.11
CA LEU A 10 -3.43 23.16 17.73
C LEU A 10 -4.11 24.35 17.02
N ARG A 11 -5.43 24.49 17.15
CA ARG A 11 -6.19 25.63 16.59
C ARG A 11 -5.69 26.96 17.13
N ARG A 12 -5.45 27.03 18.43
CA ARG A 12 -4.96 28.25 19.07
C ARG A 12 -3.56 28.61 18.58
N ALA A 13 -2.64 27.65 18.55
CA ALA A 13 -1.28 27.87 18.06
C ALA A 13 -1.28 28.34 16.59
N LEU A 14 -2.12 27.74 15.75
CA LEU A 14 -2.29 28.13 14.35
C LEU A 14 -2.82 29.57 14.22
N THR A 15 -3.89 29.90 14.95
CA THR A 15 -4.54 31.22 14.87
C THR A 15 -3.64 32.34 15.40
N GLU A 16 -2.85 32.07 16.44
CA GLU A 16 -1.87 33.02 17.00
C GLU A 16 -0.73 33.31 16.01
N CYS A 17 -0.38 32.35 15.16
CA CYS A 17 0.66 32.48 14.14
C CYS A 17 0.14 33.14 12.85
N ASP A 18 -0.96 32.64 12.29
CA ASP A 18 -1.62 33.20 11.11
C ASP A 18 -3.15 33.23 11.32
N ALA A 19 -3.69 34.43 11.55
CA ALA A 19 -5.11 34.66 11.76
C ALA A 19 -5.99 34.36 10.52
N THR A 20 -5.39 34.11 9.36
CA THR A 20 -6.08 33.75 8.13
C THR A 20 -6.05 32.24 7.83
N ALA A 21 -5.37 31.45 8.68
CA ALA A 21 -5.29 30.01 8.57
C ALA A 21 -6.29 29.31 9.51
N PHE A 22 -6.98 28.29 9.01
CA PHE A 22 -7.99 27.54 9.74
C PHE A 22 -7.67 26.04 9.73
N LEU A 23 -7.72 25.43 10.91
CA LEU A 23 -7.54 23.99 11.07
C LEU A 23 -8.88 23.28 10.85
N VAL A 24 -8.97 22.44 9.81
CA VAL A 24 -10.20 21.79 9.38
C VAL A 24 -10.05 20.28 9.22
N GLU A 25 -11.16 19.56 9.29
CA GLU A 25 -11.17 18.13 9.03
C GLU A 25 -10.78 17.83 7.56
N PRO A 26 -10.04 16.73 7.27
CA PRO A 26 -9.59 16.43 5.90
C PRO A 26 -10.75 16.32 4.89
N ARG A 27 -11.93 15.89 5.34
CA ARG A 27 -13.14 15.82 4.49
C ARG A 27 -13.60 17.19 3.97
N VAL A 28 -13.35 18.27 4.72
CA VAL A 28 -13.72 19.64 4.32
C VAL A 28 -12.82 20.08 3.16
N ILE A 29 -11.52 19.86 3.27
CA ILE A 29 -10.56 20.15 2.19
C ILE A 29 -10.91 19.34 0.94
N ARG A 30 -11.14 18.03 1.08
CA ARG A 30 -11.57 17.18 -0.04
C ARG A 30 -12.82 17.73 -0.73
N ARG A 31 -13.84 18.16 0.03
CA ARG A 31 -15.07 18.75 -0.51
C ARG A 31 -14.78 20.03 -1.29
N VAL A 32 -13.97 20.93 -0.72
CA VAL A 32 -13.59 22.19 -1.37
C VAL A 32 -12.87 21.95 -2.70
N ILE A 33 -11.89 21.04 -2.73
CA ILE A 33 -11.16 20.69 -3.96
C ILE A 33 -12.13 20.09 -5.00
N ARG A 34 -13.03 19.21 -4.56
CA ARG A 34 -13.97 18.52 -5.44
C ARG A 34 -14.88 19.48 -6.18
N ASP A 35 -15.48 20.42 -5.45
CA ASP A 35 -16.45 21.35 -6.02
C ASP A 35 -15.76 22.45 -6.86
N ARG A 36 -14.53 22.85 -6.50
CA ARG A 36 -13.76 23.83 -7.29
C ARG A 36 -13.22 23.28 -8.60
N HIS A 37 -12.84 22.01 -8.63
CA HIS A 37 -12.16 21.39 -9.78
C HIS A 37 -13.01 20.37 -10.53
N GLY A 38 -14.28 20.18 -10.13
CA GLY A 38 -15.25 19.36 -10.86
C GLY A 38 -15.01 17.85 -10.76
N TYR A 39 -14.35 17.37 -9.71
CA TYR A 39 -14.15 15.94 -9.49
C TYR A 39 -15.48 15.22 -9.19
N ALA A 40 -15.61 13.97 -9.62
CA ALA A 40 -16.79 13.16 -9.30
C ALA A 40 -16.91 12.94 -7.78
N ARG A 41 -18.14 12.96 -7.25
CA ARG A 41 -18.46 12.77 -5.81
C ARG A 41 -17.95 11.45 -5.21
N LEU A 42 -17.57 10.49 -6.04
CA LEU A 42 -17.07 9.17 -5.65
C LEU A 42 -15.56 8.96 -5.93
N SER A 43 -14.83 9.98 -6.40
CA SER A 43 -13.37 9.86 -6.60
C SER A 43 -12.66 9.72 -5.26
N THR A 44 -11.92 8.63 -5.07
CA THR A 44 -11.17 8.32 -3.84
C THR A 44 -9.80 9.01 -3.78
N SER A 45 -9.20 9.33 -4.93
CA SER A 45 -7.95 10.07 -5.01
C SER A 45 -8.25 11.54 -5.31
N ILE A 46 -7.94 12.41 -4.35
CA ILE A 46 -8.02 13.87 -4.47
C ILE A 46 -6.61 14.39 -4.15
N PRO A 47 -5.99 15.16 -5.05
CA PRO A 47 -4.64 15.65 -4.84
C PRO A 47 -4.60 16.77 -3.79
N HIS A 48 -3.42 17.00 -3.21
CA HIS A 48 -3.13 18.18 -2.40
C HIS A 48 -4.08 18.40 -1.20
N THR A 49 -4.34 17.35 -0.42
CA THR A 49 -5.33 17.40 0.69
C THR A 49 -4.79 17.97 2.01
N GLU A 50 -3.51 18.30 2.08
CA GLU A 50 -2.84 18.74 3.32
C GLU A 50 -3.05 20.24 3.59
N SER A 51 -3.11 21.06 2.54
CA SER A 51 -3.43 22.49 2.64
C SER A 51 -4.17 22.99 1.39
N GLN A 52 -4.98 24.03 1.51
CA GLN A 52 -5.69 24.65 0.38
C GLN A 52 -5.89 26.15 0.56
N VAL A 53 -5.57 26.93 -0.49
CA VAL A 53 -5.82 28.37 -0.54
C VAL A 53 -7.21 28.63 -1.14
N VAL A 54 -8.09 29.31 -0.39
CA VAL A 54 -9.52 29.45 -0.73
C VAL A 54 -9.95 30.92 -0.62
N SER A 55 -10.84 31.36 -1.52
CA SER A 55 -11.41 32.71 -1.46
C SER A 55 -12.52 32.79 -0.40
N ASP A 56 -12.84 34.00 0.07
CA ASP A 56 -13.95 34.22 1.00
C ASP A 56 -15.31 33.75 0.43
N SER A 57 -15.52 33.93 -0.87
CA SER A 57 -16.74 33.51 -1.58
C SER A 57 -16.89 31.99 -1.61
N ASP A 58 -15.79 31.28 -1.88
CA ASP A 58 -15.76 29.81 -1.91
C ASP A 58 -15.92 29.24 -0.51
N LEU A 59 -15.30 29.85 0.52
CA LEU A 59 -15.51 29.42 1.91
C LEU A 59 -16.98 29.50 2.30
N ARG A 60 -17.65 30.63 2.04
CA ARG A 60 -19.07 30.81 2.38
C ARG A 60 -19.98 29.81 1.65
N ALA A 61 -19.60 29.39 0.45
CA ALA A 61 -20.37 28.45 -0.35
C ALA A 61 -20.12 26.98 0.02
N LEU A 62 -18.88 26.65 0.41
CA LEU A 62 -18.41 25.26 0.49
C LEU A 62 -18.13 24.79 1.92
N THR A 63 -18.15 25.66 2.93
CA THR A 63 -17.90 25.30 4.34
C THR A 63 -18.93 25.89 5.30
N HIS A 64 -19.02 25.33 6.51
CA HIS A 64 -19.81 25.86 7.62
C HIS A 64 -18.90 26.56 8.65
N PRO A 65 -19.35 27.61 9.37
CA PRO A 65 -18.54 28.26 10.40
C PRO A 65 -17.95 27.29 11.42
N ASP A 66 -18.76 26.34 11.90
CA ASP A 66 -18.34 25.35 12.90
C ASP A 66 -17.19 24.46 12.42
N GLU A 67 -17.16 24.14 11.12
CA GLU A 67 -16.08 23.34 10.51
C GLU A 67 -14.73 24.08 10.51
N LEU A 68 -14.77 25.42 10.51
CA LEU A 68 -13.61 26.31 10.61
C LEU A 68 -13.27 26.68 12.07
N GLY A 69 -14.05 26.17 13.05
CA GLY A 69 -13.94 26.58 14.44
C GLY A 69 -14.46 27.99 14.72
N LEU A 70 -15.29 28.54 13.82
CA LEU A 70 -15.88 29.88 13.93
C LEU A 70 -17.35 29.79 14.33
N GLN A 71 -17.83 30.79 15.07
CA GLN A 71 -19.27 30.88 15.37
C GLN A 71 -20.06 31.47 14.19
N THR A 72 -19.45 32.38 13.42
CA THR A 72 -20.08 33.05 12.27
C THR A 72 -19.05 33.45 11.22
N PHE A 73 -19.49 33.72 9.99
CA PHE A 73 -18.65 34.24 8.89
C PHE A 73 -18.59 35.78 8.82
N GLN A 74 -18.76 36.48 9.95
CA GLN A 74 -18.78 37.96 9.93
C GLN A 74 -17.40 38.55 9.58
N THR A 75 -16.32 37.92 10.04
CA THR A 75 -14.94 38.35 9.80
C THR A 75 -14.18 37.23 9.10
N LEU A 76 -14.27 37.17 7.77
CA LEU A 76 -13.45 36.28 6.95
C LEU A 76 -12.39 37.09 6.18
N PRO A 77 -11.14 36.61 6.09
CA PRO A 77 -10.14 37.20 5.22
C PRO A 77 -10.53 36.98 3.75
N SER A 78 -10.06 37.86 2.85
CA SER A 78 -10.31 37.75 1.41
C SER A 78 -9.76 36.45 0.81
N THR A 79 -8.64 35.98 1.36
CA THR A 79 -8.00 34.72 1.04
C THR A 79 -7.69 34.03 2.35
N ALA A 80 -8.23 32.82 2.53
CA ALA A 80 -8.00 31.99 3.70
C ALA A 80 -7.15 30.77 3.33
N LEU A 81 -6.44 30.24 4.32
CA LEU A 81 -5.69 29.00 4.20
C LEU A 81 -6.36 27.90 5.02
N LEU A 82 -6.77 26.82 4.38
CA LEU A 82 -7.27 25.63 5.06
C LEU A 82 -6.12 24.67 5.29
N ILE A 83 -5.90 24.29 6.55
CA ILE A 83 -4.88 23.32 6.95
C ILE A 83 -5.59 22.07 7.46
N ALA A 84 -5.23 20.91 6.93
CA ALA A 84 -5.77 19.65 7.41
C ALA A 84 -5.36 19.42 8.87
N GLN A 85 -6.31 19.06 9.72
CA GLN A 85 -6.01 18.53 11.05
C GLN A 85 -5.33 17.16 10.96
N PRO A 86 -4.63 16.72 12.02
CA PRO A 86 -4.06 15.37 12.06
C PRO A 86 -5.18 14.31 12.04
N GLU A 87 -4.86 13.11 11.60
CA GLU A 87 -5.80 11.98 11.64
C GLU A 87 -6.06 11.54 13.09
N GLU A 88 -7.20 10.87 13.34
CA GLU A 88 -7.59 10.39 14.68
C GLU A 88 -6.47 9.57 15.34
N GLY A 89 -5.85 8.66 14.57
CA GLY A 89 -4.72 7.86 15.05
C GLY A 89 -3.49 8.69 15.42
N GLU A 90 -3.22 9.80 14.72
CA GLU A 90 -2.11 10.71 15.04
C GLU A 90 -2.43 11.50 16.34
N LEU A 91 -3.66 12.01 16.45
CA LEU A 91 -4.13 12.75 17.63
C LEU A 91 -4.05 11.92 18.92
N ASP A 92 -4.28 10.61 18.82
CA ASP A 92 -4.23 9.70 19.96
C ASP A 92 -2.80 9.33 20.40
N HIS A 93 -1.93 9.04 19.43
CA HIS A 93 -0.65 8.37 19.72
C HIS A 93 0.54 9.33 19.75
N TRP A 94 0.46 10.46 19.04
CA TRP A 94 1.62 11.35 18.91
C TRP A 94 1.68 12.34 20.07
N PRO A 95 2.89 12.73 20.52
CA PRO A 95 3.04 13.83 21.47
C PRO A 95 2.64 15.16 20.82
N ILE A 96 2.12 16.10 21.62
CA ILE A 96 1.62 17.39 21.13
C ILE A 96 2.70 18.19 20.38
N GLN A 97 3.97 18.03 20.76
CA GLN A 97 5.10 18.66 20.10
C GLN A 97 5.28 18.19 18.65
N GLU A 98 5.08 16.89 18.38
CA GLU A 98 5.14 16.35 17.01
C GLU A 98 3.93 16.81 16.18
N LEU A 99 2.75 16.88 16.80
CA LEU A 99 1.55 17.42 16.15
C LEU A 99 1.73 18.90 15.78
N LEU A 100 2.32 19.72 16.66
CA LEU A 100 2.63 21.12 16.38
C LEU A 100 3.63 21.25 15.22
N GLN A 101 4.64 20.39 15.15
CA GLN A 101 5.58 20.38 14.03
C GLN A 101 4.90 19.95 12.71
N LEU A 102 3.98 18.98 12.76
CA LEU A 102 3.19 18.57 11.61
C LEU A 102 2.32 19.73 11.06
N ILE A 103 1.63 20.46 11.95
CA ILE A 103 0.82 21.62 11.54
C ILE A 103 1.72 22.77 11.05
N TRP A 104 2.87 23.00 11.68
CA TRP A 104 3.85 23.98 11.19
C TRP A 104 4.30 23.65 9.75
N ARG A 105 4.64 22.39 9.48
CA ARG A 105 5.01 21.92 8.14
C ARG A 105 3.91 22.19 7.11
N ARG A 106 2.65 21.85 7.42
CA ARG A 106 1.49 22.10 6.55
C ARG A 106 1.21 23.61 6.36
N LEU A 107 1.36 24.41 7.41
CA LEU A 107 1.20 25.87 7.35
C LEU A 107 2.29 26.52 6.48
N PHE A 108 3.54 26.07 6.62
CA PHE A 108 4.67 26.53 5.82
C PHE A 108 4.41 26.27 4.34
N HIS A 109 4.02 25.04 3.99
CA HIS A 109 3.64 24.67 2.62
C HIS A 109 2.50 25.56 2.09
N GLY A 110 1.37 25.61 2.81
CA GLY A 110 0.21 26.38 2.36
C GLY A 110 0.45 27.89 2.28
N THR A 111 1.40 28.42 3.06
CA THR A 111 1.82 29.82 2.95
C THR A 111 2.61 30.06 1.66
N ILE A 112 3.49 29.13 1.26
CA ILE A 112 4.18 29.19 -0.03
C ILE A 112 3.16 29.16 -1.18
N ASP A 113 2.17 28.27 -1.13
CA ASP A 113 1.10 28.23 -2.14
C ASP A 113 0.36 29.55 -2.24
N ARG A 114 0.04 30.17 -1.09
CA ARG A 114 -0.66 31.46 -1.06
C ARG A 114 0.17 32.56 -1.71
N GLU A 115 1.47 32.64 -1.40
CA GLU A 115 2.38 33.63 -1.99
C GLU A 115 2.56 33.41 -3.50
N LEU A 116 2.76 32.16 -3.93
CA LEU A 116 2.90 31.81 -5.34
C LEU A 116 1.60 32.01 -6.12
N LEU A 117 0.44 31.73 -5.51
CA LEU A 117 -0.88 31.99 -6.10
C LEU A 117 -1.13 33.49 -6.29
N GLN A 118 -0.73 34.32 -5.33
CA GLN A 118 -0.84 35.77 -5.48
C GLN A 118 0.04 36.29 -6.63
N LYS A 119 1.26 35.75 -6.78
CA LYS A 119 2.17 36.15 -7.85
C LYS A 119 1.75 35.62 -9.23
N THR A 120 1.14 34.43 -9.31
CA THR A 120 0.57 33.88 -10.56
C THR A 120 -0.74 34.54 -10.99
N ARG A 121 -1.50 35.16 -10.08
CA ARG A 121 -2.57 36.11 -10.43
C ARG A 121 -2.02 37.46 -10.91
N GLY A 122 -0.73 37.73 -10.68
CA GLY A 122 0.05 38.88 -11.15
C GLY A 122 1.07 38.51 -12.26
N PRO A 123 2.27 39.14 -12.32
CA PRO A 123 3.16 39.09 -13.48
C PRO A 123 3.87 37.75 -13.77
N LEU A 124 3.65 36.68 -13.00
CA LEU A 124 4.13 35.33 -13.37
C LEU A 124 3.41 34.83 -14.63
N ASN A 125 3.90 35.27 -15.79
CA ASN A 125 3.45 34.81 -17.09
C ASN A 125 3.96 33.38 -17.31
N ARG A 126 3.27 32.60 -18.15
CA ARG A 126 3.71 31.28 -18.62
C ARG A 126 5.17 31.30 -19.09
N GLY A 127 5.63 32.41 -19.67
CA GLY A 127 7.03 32.62 -20.08
C GLY A 127 8.02 32.76 -18.92
N GLU A 128 7.63 33.36 -17.79
CA GLU A 128 8.51 33.49 -16.62
C GLU A 128 8.70 32.13 -15.94
N VAL A 129 7.61 31.39 -15.73
CA VAL A 129 7.68 29.99 -15.25
C VAL A 129 8.54 29.16 -16.19
N GLN A 130 8.42 29.35 -17.51
CA GLN A 130 9.26 28.65 -18.47
C GLN A 130 10.75 28.96 -18.30
N ASN A 131 11.10 30.22 -18.01
CA ASN A 131 12.47 30.64 -17.75
C ASN A 131 13.00 30.05 -16.42
N ARG A 132 12.16 29.96 -15.38
CA ARG A 132 12.50 29.29 -14.12
C ARG A 132 12.78 27.80 -14.34
N ILE A 133 11.90 27.11 -15.06
CA ILE A 133 12.08 25.71 -15.45
C ILE A 133 13.39 25.53 -16.24
N ALA A 134 13.68 26.44 -17.18
CA ALA A 134 14.91 26.38 -17.94
C ALA A 134 16.17 26.60 -17.06
N ALA A 135 16.08 27.42 -16.01
CA ALA A 135 17.17 27.66 -15.06
C ALA A 135 17.40 26.46 -14.12
N ILE A 136 16.34 25.74 -13.73
CA ILE A 136 16.43 24.49 -12.98
C ILE A 136 17.02 23.37 -13.85
N GLY A 137 16.59 23.33 -15.12
CA GLY A 137 16.88 22.28 -16.09
C GLY A 137 15.60 21.55 -16.50
N GLN A 138 15.42 21.33 -17.81
CA GLN A 138 14.18 20.72 -18.32
C GLN A 138 14.05 19.27 -17.90
N VAL A 139 15.13 18.50 -17.98
CA VAL A 139 15.10 17.06 -17.65
C VAL A 139 14.81 16.88 -16.17
N GLU A 140 15.46 17.69 -15.35
CA GLU A 140 15.33 17.68 -13.90
C GLU A 140 13.92 18.11 -13.46
N PHE A 141 13.36 19.14 -14.10
CA PHE A 141 11.99 19.56 -13.83
C PHE A 141 10.96 18.55 -14.36
N ASP A 142 11.20 17.92 -15.51
CA ASP A 142 10.30 16.90 -16.05
C ASP A 142 10.27 15.65 -15.13
N GLU A 143 11.40 15.27 -14.52
CA GLU A 143 11.44 14.27 -13.44
C GLU A 143 10.62 14.72 -12.24
N ALA A 144 10.86 15.93 -11.73
CA ALA A 144 10.12 16.45 -10.58
C ALA A 144 8.60 16.51 -10.84
N HIS A 145 8.20 16.95 -12.04
CA HIS A 145 6.80 17.00 -12.46
C HIS A 145 6.18 15.59 -12.55
N PHE A 146 6.94 14.62 -13.05
CA PHE A 146 6.52 13.22 -13.06
C PHE A 146 6.31 12.68 -11.64
N VAL A 147 7.21 12.96 -10.71
CA VAL A 147 7.09 12.55 -9.30
C VAL A 147 5.86 13.18 -8.65
N LEU A 148 5.62 14.48 -8.82
CA LEU A 148 4.44 15.16 -8.28
C LEU A 148 3.14 14.59 -8.87
N LYS A 149 3.16 14.19 -10.14
CA LYS A 149 2.03 13.53 -10.78
C LYS A 149 1.79 12.13 -10.20
N SER A 150 2.84 11.32 -10.00
CA SER A 150 2.71 9.97 -9.44
C SER A 150 2.27 9.98 -7.98
N GLU A 151 2.72 10.97 -7.21
CA GLU A 151 2.34 11.19 -5.80
C GLU A 151 0.98 11.88 -5.64
N HIS A 152 0.22 12.04 -6.74
CA HIS A 152 -1.08 12.71 -6.74
C HIS A 152 -1.05 14.09 -6.04
N ARG A 153 -0.03 14.90 -6.33
CA ARG A 153 0.08 16.26 -5.79
C ARG A 153 -0.56 17.33 -6.68
N LEU A 154 -0.77 17.03 -7.97
CA LEU A 154 -1.32 17.98 -8.95
C LEU A 154 -2.80 17.72 -9.27
N VAL A 155 -3.60 18.78 -9.26
CA VAL A 155 -4.99 18.82 -9.74
C VAL A 155 -5.01 18.70 -11.27
N ASP A 156 -4.35 19.63 -11.97
CA ASP A 156 -4.10 19.49 -13.41
C ASP A 156 -2.70 18.91 -13.63
N SER A 157 -2.66 17.59 -13.81
CA SER A 157 -1.43 16.85 -14.08
C SER A 157 -0.65 17.30 -15.32
N GLN A 158 -1.22 18.14 -16.21
CA GLN A 158 -0.54 18.68 -17.39
C GLN A 158 -0.08 20.14 -17.21
N SER A 159 -0.51 20.80 -16.14
CA SER A 159 -0.17 22.19 -15.87
C SER A 159 1.27 22.32 -15.40
N ARG A 160 2.11 22.97 -16.20
CA ARG A 160 3.49 23.29 -15.82
C ARG A 160 3.59 24.41 -14.79
N ILE A 161 2.59 25.29 -14.74
CA ILE A 161 2.54 26.39 -13.75
C ILE A 161 2.24 25.81 -12.38
N GLU A 162 1.20 24.99 -12.30
CA GLU A 162 0.85 24.27 -11.07
C GLU A 162 1.99 23.34 -10.64
N GLY A 163 2.54 22.59 -11.59
CA GLY A 163 3.72 21.75 -11.37
C GLY A 163 4.92 22.50 -10.79
N TYR A 164 5.20 23.72 -11.26
CA TYR A 164 6.29 24.54 -10.73
C TYR A 164 6.00 25.06 -9.33
N CYS A 165 4.77 25.52 -9.08
CA CYS A 165 4.37 26.02 -7.76
C CYS A 165 4.45 24.91 -6.70
N GLU A 166 3.88 23.76 -7.01
CA GLU A 166 3.91 22.58 -6.14
C GLU A 166 5.35 22.09 -5.92
N PHE A 167 6.15 22.04 -6.98
CA PHE A 167 7.57 21.71 -6.89
C PHE A 167 8.30 22.63 -5.91
N ALA A 168 8.11 23.95 -6.03
CA ALA A 168 8.74 24.90 -5.13
C ALA A 168 8.28 24.71 -3.67
N ALA A 169 6.99 24.48 -3.43
CA ALA A 169 6.44 24.24 -2.10
C ALA A 169 7.03 22.96 -1.47
N ILE A 170 6.96 21.82 -2.17
CA ILE A 170 7.49 20.53 -1.69
C ILE A 170 9.02 20.58 -1.53
N TYR A 171 9.75 21.15 -2.49
CA TYR A 171 11.22 21.24 -2.42
C TYR A 171 11.67 22.01 -1.17
N LEU A 172 11.07 23.17 -0.90
CA LEU A 172 11.39 23.97 0.28
C LEU A 172 10.93 23.30 1.58
N GLU A 173 9.77 22.66 1.57
CA GLU A 173 9.28 21.90 2.72
C GLU A 173 10.24 20.76 3.09
N LEU A 174 10.62 19.93 2.12
CA LEU A 174 11.58 18.84 2.34
C LEU A 174 12.92 19.41 2.81
N GLN A 175 13.43 20.47 2.20
CA GLN A 175 14.68 21.10 2.64
C GLN A 175 14.67 21.50 4.13
N ARG A 176 13.54 21.97 4.65
CA ARG A 176 13.43 22.51 6.01
C ARG A 176 13.01 21.48 7.06
N PHE A 177 12.22 20.49 6.67
CA PHE A 177 11.64 19.52 7.61
C PHE A 177 12.18 18.10 7.46
N ALA A 178 12.71 17.73 6.28
CA ALA A 178 13.22 16.39 5.99
C ALA A 178 14.23 16.41 4.81
N PRO A 179 15.42 17.02 4.99
CA PRO A 179 16.36 17.22 3.88
C PRO A 179 16.89 15.92 3.28
N ASP A 180 16.88 14.84 4.07
CA ASP A 180 17.24 13.49 3.64
C ASP A 180 16.26 12.86 2.65
N LEU A 181 15.03 13.40 2.53
CA LEU A 181 14.05 13.00 1.53
C LEU A 181 14.22 13.68 0.18
N LEU A 182 14.97 14.78 0.09
CA LEU A 182 15.16 15.51 -1.17
C LEU A 182 15.76 14.62 -2.27
N PRO A 183 16.83 13.84 -2.03
CA PRO A 183 17.38 12.94 -3.05
C PRO A 183 16.45 11.76 -3.38
N VAL A 184 15.48 11.45 -2.51
CA VAL A 184 14.49 10.39 -2.74
C VAL A 184 13.35 10.89 -3.63
N TRP A 185 12.87 12.12 -3.39
CA TRP A 185 11.80 12.73 -4.18
C TRP A 185 12.31 13.30 -5.51
N PHE A 186 13.50 13.90 -5.51
CA PHE A 186 14.08 14.54 -6.68
C PHE A 186 15.56 14.12 -6.88
N PRO A 187 15.83 12.85 -7.25
CA PRO A 187 17.19 12.34 -7.42
C PRO A 187 18.05 13.19 -8.35
N SER A 188 17.49 13.69 -9.46
CA SER A 188 18.23 14.50 -10.44
C SER A 188 18.65 15.89 -9.93
N LEU A 189 18.12 16.33 -8.78
CA LEU A 189 18.43 17.61 -8.15
C LEU A 189 19.47 17.52 -7.02
N ASP A 190 19.94 16.32 -6.69
CA ASP A 190 20.92 16.14 -5.61
C ASP A 190 22.22 16.93 -5.88
N GLY A 191 22.72 17.61 -4.86
CA GLY A 191 23.91 18.48 -4.93
C GLY A 191 23.76 19.79 -5.72
N ARG A 192 22.57 20.13 -6.25
CA ARG A 192 22.37 21.36 -7.05
C ARG A 192 21.92 22.55 -6.21
N ILE A 193 22.87 23.41 -5.84
CA ILE A 193 22.61 24.60 -5.02
C ILE A 193 21.77 25.67 -5.76
N HIS A 194 21.89 25.74 -7.09
CA HIS A 194 21.22 26.76 -7.93
C HIS A 194 19.69 26.71 -7.87
N VAL A 195 19.07 25.56 -7.54
CA VAL A 195 17.60 25.45 -7.39
C VAL A 195 17.08 26.43 -6.33
N ASN A 196 17.81 26.57 -5.22
CA ASN A 196 17.48 27.55 -4.18
C ASN A 196 17.52 28.98 -4.71
N GLU A 197 18.51 29.31 -5.54
CA GLU A 197 18.64 30.65 -6.14
C GLU A 197 17.49 30.94 -7.11
N VAL A 198 17.06 29.94 -7.88
CA VAL A 198 15.91 30.10 -8.79
C VAL A 198 14.63 30.38 -8.00
N ILE A 199 14.32 29.57 -6.99
CA ILE A 199 13.12 29.71 -6.16
C ILE A 199 13.18 31.00 -5.32
N ALA A 200 14.35 31.40 -4.83
CA ALA A 200 14.54 32.63 -4.06
C ALA A 200 14.17 33.91 -4.85
N ASN A 201 14.19 33.87 -6.19
CA ASN A 201 13.68 34.98 -7.00
C ASN A 201 12.16 35.18 -6.85
N ASP A 202 11.44 34.11 -6.50
CA ASP A 202 9.99 34.10 -6.43
C ASP A 202 9.48 34.19 -4.99
N LEU A 203 10.26 33.80 -3.96
CA LEU A 203 9.82 33.85 -2.56
C LEU A 203 11.00 33.88 -1.57
N ASP A 204 10.81 34.55 -0.43
CA ASP A 204 11.76 34.50 0.70
C ASP A 204 11.40 33.36 1.64
N ALA A 205 11.96 32.19 1.37
CA ALA A 205 11.68 30.97 2.14
C ALA A 205 12.07 31.10 3.61
N ASP A 206 13.16 31.80 3.92
CA ASP A 206 13.64 31.98 5.30
C ASP A 206 12.70 32.88 6.11
N ALA A 207 12.18 33.94 5.50
CA ALA A 207 11.16 34.78 6.13
C ALA A 207 9.87 34.00 6.40
N ILE A 208 9.38 33.23 5.43
CA ILE A 208 8.17 32.42 5.58
C ILE A 208 8.37 31.35 6.66
N PHE A 209 9.52 30.68 6.68
CA PHE A 209 9.82 29.64 7.68
C PHE A 209 9.81 30.18 9.11
N ARG A 210 10.43 31.35 9.32
CA ARG A 210 10.41 32.03 10.63
C ARG A 210 9.02 32.54 11.00
N ALA A 211 8.27 33.07 10.05
CA ALA A 211 6.94 33.61 10.29
C ALA A 211 5.90 32.53 10.63
N THR A 212 6.07 31.31 10.09
CA THR A 212 5.13 30.19 10.26
C THR A 212 5.44 29.30 11.47
N GLN A 213 6.51 29.58 12.22
CA GLN A 213 6.88 28.78 13.39
C GLN A 213 5.83 28.90 14.49
N LEU A 214 5.13 27.79 14.78
CA LEU A 214 4.11 27.75 15.81
C LEU A 214 4.72 27.82 17.22
N VAL A 215 4.02 28.50 18.13
CA VAL A 215 4.42 28.59 19.54
C VAL A 215 4.46 27.19 20.15
N GLY A 216 5.62 26.81 20.71
CA GLY A 216 5.81 25.49 21.32
C GLY A 216 6.17 24.36 20.36
N ALA A 217 6.21 24.62 19.04
CA ALA A 217 6.71 23.65 18.07
C ALA A 217 8.23 23.45 18.24
N PRO A 218 8.72 22.21 18.34
CA PRO A 218 10.15 21.95 18.35
C PRO A 218 10.75 22.27 16.98
N SER A 219 12.01 22.72 16.96
CA SER A 219 12.79 22.83 15.73
C SER A 219 12.74 21.52 14.95
N PRO A 220 12.71 21.55 13.60
CA PRO A 220 12.70 20.34 12.80
C PRO A 220 13.90 19.48 13.14
N ASP A 221 13.63 18.19 13.35
CA ASP A 221 14.67 17.21 13.58
C ASP A 221 15.31 16.88 12.22
N LEU A 222 16.45 17.52 11.96
CA LEU A 222 17.23 17.33 10.74
C LEU A 222 18.17 16.12 10.82
N THR A 223 18.08 15.32 11.89
CA THR A 223 18.87 14.09 11.96
C THR A 223 18.43 13.16 10.80
N PRO A 224 19.40 12.65 10.00
CA PRO A 224 19.09 11.72 8.93
C PRO A 224 18.28 10.53 9.45
N ARG A 225 17.30 10.06 8.65
CA ARG A 225 16.50 8.86 8.97
C ARG A 225 17.32 7.70 9.49
N GLN A 226 18.52 7.47 8.94
CA GLN A 226 19.41 6.40 9.38
C GLN A 226 19.77 6.49 10.88
N ILE A 227 20.10 7.69 11.36
CA ILE A 227 20.44 7.94 12.77
C ILE A 227 19.19 7.80 13.64
N ARG A 228 18.05 8.32 13.18
CA ARG A 228 16.76 8.19 13.90
C ARG A 228 16.32 6.74 14.02
N ASP A 229 16.53 5.94 12.98
CA ASP A 229 16.28 4.51 13.00
C ASP A 229 17.20 3.80 13.98
N GLU A 230 18.48 4.17 14.05
CA GLU A 230 19.43 3.67 15.06
C GLU A 230 18.99 4.00 16.49
N GLU A 231 18.61 5.25 16.76
CA GLU A 231 18.12 5.68 18.07
C GLU A 231 16.84 4.96 18.47
N ARG A 232 15.87 4.83 17.55
CA ARG A 232 14.62 4.08 17.76
C ARG A 232 14.90 2.61 18.04
N LEU A 233 15.85 2.00 17.34
CA LEU A 233 16.23 0.62 17.62
C LEU A 233 16.88 0.46 18.98
N THR A 234 17.75 1.40 19.34
CA THR A 234 18.44 1.40 20.63
C THR A 234 17.44 1.54 21.77
N SER A 235 16.46 2.45 21.66
CA SER A 235 15.39 2.59 22.65
C SER A 235 14.51 1.33 22.71
N THR A 236 14.13 0.78 21.55
CA THR A 236 13.32 -0.45 21.48
C THR A 236 14.05 -1.65 22.12
N ARG A 237 15.36 -1.79 21.89
CA ARG A 237 16.19 -2.83 22.52
C ARG A 237 16.33 -2.62 24.03
N GLN A 238 16.46 -1.37 24.48
CA GLN A 238 16.45 -1.03 25.90
C GLN A 238 15.11 -1.42 26.54
N ASP A 239 13.98 -1.11 25.92
CA ASP A 239 12.65 -1.50 26.40
C ASP A 239 12.50 -3.01 26.52
N TRP A 240 13.08 -3.81 25.60
CA TRP A 240 13.07 -5.27 25.73
C TRP A 240 13.86 -5.75 26.94
N SER A 241 15.00 -5.10 27.21
CA SER A 241 15.84 -5.42 28.36
C SER A 241 15.18 -5.05 29.70
N LEU A 242 14.37 -3.99 29.71
CA LEU A 242 13.67 -3.50 30.89
C LEU A 242 12.31 -4.21 31.11
N GLY A 243 11.62 -4.58 30.03
CA GLY A 243 10.22 -5.04 30.03
C GLY A 243 9.99 -6.54 30.09
N VAL A 244 11.02 -7.40 29.99
CA VAL A 244 10.81 -8.87 29.96
C VAL A 244 11.65 -9.60 31.01
N GLY A 245 10.96 -10.11 32.03
CA GLY A 245 11.42 -11.09 33.01
C GLY A 245 11.72 -12.46 32.41
N SER A 246 12.65 -12.54 31.47
CA SER A 246 13.20 -13.81 30.98
C SER A 246 14.33 -14.25 31.92
N SER A 247 13.97 -14.66 33.14
CA SER A 247 14.97 -15.20 34.06
C SER A 247 15.67 -16.40 33.42
N PRO A 248 17.02 -16.45 33.44
CA PRO A 248 17.76 -17.60 32.98
C PRO A 248 17.24 -18.89 33.61
N SER A 249 16.98 -19.91 32.79
CA SER A 249 16.39 -21.16 33.26
C SER A 249 16.82 -22.33 32.39
N ASP A 250 17.49 -23.29 33.00
CA ASP A 250 17.94 -24.52 32.32
C ASP A 250 16.79 -25.30 31.69
N ARG A 251 15.63 -25.35 32.36
CA ARG A 251 14.45 -26.02 31.80
C ARG A 251 13.91 -25.29 30.57
N ALA A 252 13.94 -23.96 30.56
CA ALA A 252 13.52 -23.16 29.41
C ALA A 252 14.52 -23.30 28.24
N TYR A 253 15.83 -23.23 28.53
CA TYR A 253 16.91 -23.50 27.58
C TYR A 253 16.71 -24.86 26.89
N LEU A 254 16.61 -25.95 27.67
CA LEU A 254 16.42 -27.30 27.12
C LEU A 254 15.12 -27.45 26.32
N ARG A 255 14.06 -26.75 26.72
CA ARG A 255 12.79 -26.75 25.98
C ARG A 255 12.94 -26.11 24.61
N GLN A 256 13.64 -24.97 24.53
CA GLN A 256 13.88 -24.29 23.25
C GLN A 256 14.82 -25.09 22.35
N MET A 257 15.86 -25.71 22.92
CA MET A 257 16.72 -26.63 22.17
C MET A 257 15.95 -27.81 21.56
N LYS A 258 15.03 -28.43 22.31
CA LYS A 258 14.15 -29.48 21.78
C LYS A 258 13.21 -28.99 20.69
N ARG A 259 12.71 -27.75 20.80
CA ARG A 259 11.87 -27.14 19.76
C ARG A 259 12.66 -26.84 18.49
N ARG A 260 13.91 -26.40 18.63
CA ARG A 260 14.84 -26.22 17.51
C ARG A 260 15.04 -27.53 16.75
N ASP A 261 15.38 -28.61 17.46
CA ASP A 261 15.64 -29.90 16.80
C ASP A 261 14.40 -30.40 16.05
N ARG A 262 13.21 -30.26 16.65
CA ARG A 262 11.91 -30.53 16.00
C ARG A 262 11.60 -29.65 14.80
N ALA A 263 12.10 -28.40 14.78
CA ALA A 263 11.94 -27.50 13.66
C ALA A 263 12.86 -27.92 12.50
N LEU A 264 14.10 -28.31 12.79
CA LEU A 264 15.04 -28.87 11.81
C LEU A 264 14.50 -30.16 11.18
N GLU A 265 13.94 -31.08 11.98
CA GLU A 265 13.28 -32.30 11.48
C GLU A 265 12.16 -32.01 10.47
N ARG A 266 11.49 -30.86 10.60
CA ARG A 266 10.42 -30.41 9.69
C ARG A 266 10.93 -29.57 8.51
N GLY A 267 12.23 -29.30 8.43
CA GLY A 267 12.82 -28.40 7.44
C GLY A 267 12.54 -26.91 7.68
N ASN A 268 12.16 -26.55 8.91
CA ASN A 268 11.89 -25.17 9.31
C ASN A 268 13.15 -24.53 9.92
N THR A 269 14.06 -24.08 9.07
CA THR A 269 15.34 -23.44 9.43
C THR A 269 15.12 -22.13 10.22
N VAL A 270 14.13 -21.32 9.87
CA VAL A 270 13.78 -20.09 10.59
C VAL A 270 13.25 -20.40 11.99
N GLY A 271 12.37 -21.40 12.10
CA GLY A 271 11.91 -21.88 13.40
C GLY A 271 13.06 -22.40 14.26
N ALA A 272 14.04 -23.07 13.66
CA ALA A 272 15.23 -23.53 14.35
C ALA A 272 16.10 -22.37 14.85
N MET A 273 16.48 -21.42 13.98
CA MET A 273 17.32 -20.28 14.38
C MET A 273 16.63 -19.43 15.46
N THR A 274 15.33 -19.15 15.36
CA THR A 274 14.60 -18.38 16.39
C THR A 274 14.57 -19.13 17.72
N CYS A 275 14.39 -20.47 17.70
CA CYS A 275 14.46 -21.26 18.93
C CYS A 275 15.88 -21.29 19.52
N ALA A 276 16.92 -21.29 18.69
CA ALA A 276 18.30 -21.21 19.15
C ALA A 276 18.62 -19.83 19.78
N MET A 277 18.16 -18.73 19.18
CA MET A 277 18.27 -17.39 19.76
C MET A 277 17.53 -17.29 21.10
N GLN A 278 16.29 -17.81 21.17
CA GLN A 278 15.54 -17.87 22.44
C GLN A 278 16.21 -18.77 23.48
N ALA A 279 16.92 -19.83 23.07
CA ALA A 279 17.68 -20.65 24.00
C ALA A 279 18.85 -19.86 24.59
N ALA A 280 19.56 -19.06 23.78
CA ALA A 280 20.68 -18.24 24.24
C ALA A 280 20.28 -17.21 25.31
N GLU A 281 19.12 -16.55 25.16
CA GLU A 281 18.58 -15.66 26.19
C GLU A 281 18.24 -16.38 27.51
N ARG A 282 17.81 -17.64 27.42
CA ARG A 282 17.41 -18.46 28.57
C ARG A 282 18.58 -19.19 29.23
N ALA A 283 19.78 -19.11 28.65
CA ALA A 283 20.95 -19.82 29.11
C ALA A 283 21.42 -19.32 30.49
N THR A 284 21.66 -20.25 31.41
CA THR A 284 22.16 -19.97 32.76
C THR A 284 23.67 -19.78 32.80
N THR A 285 24.42 -20.41 31.89
CA THR A 285 25.87 -20.35 31.81
C THR A 285 26.32 -19.75 30.46
N GLU A 286 27.48 -19.11 30.47
CA GLU A 286 28.08 -18.55 29.24
C GLU A 286 28.33 -19.65 28.19
N GLU A 287 28.78 -20.83 28.60
CA GLU A 287 29.00 -21.97 27.69
C GLU A 287 27.71 -22.42 26.97
N LYS A 288 26.57 -22.43 27.68
CA LYS A 288 25.27 -22.75 27.06
C LYS A 288 24.83 -21.64 26.10
N ARG A 289 25.09 -20.38 26.45
CA ARG A 289 24.79 -19.21 25.61
C ARG A 289 25.61 -19.25 24.32
N THR A 290 26.92 -19.45 24.41
CA THR A 290 27.81 -19.55 23.26
C THR A 290 27.45 -20.75 22.39
N SER A 291 27.13 -21.91 22.98
CA SER A 291 26.65 -23.08 22.23
C SER A 291 25.35 -22.81 21.47
N ALA A 292 24.38 -22.13 22.08
CA ALA A 292 23.13 -21.75 21.42
C ALA A 292 23.35 -20.73 20.29
N HIS A 293 24.20 -19.71 20.50
CA HIS A 293 24.58 -18.78 19.43
C HIS A 293 25.31 -19.46 18.28
N GLN A 294 26.24 -20.37 18.55
CA GLN A 294 26.93 -21.15 17.51
C GLN A 294 25.94 -21.97 16.70
N LYS A 295 24.96 -22.58 17.36
CA LYS A 295 23.87 -23.31 16.70
C LYS A 295 22.98 -22.41 15.85
N ALA A 296 22.63 -21.22 16.32
CA ALA A 296 21.92 -20.23 15.52
C ALA A 296 22.72 -19.82 14.27
N ARG A 297 24.05 -19.62 14.39
CA ARG A 297 24.92 -19.34 13.24
C ARG A 297 24.88 -20.46 12.20
N LEU A 298 24.96 -21.73 12.62
CA LEU A 298 24.85 -22.87 11.70
C LEU A 298 23.49 -22.91 10.99
N ASP A 299 22.40 -22.66 11.71
CA ASP A 299 21.06 -22.62 11.12
C ASP A 299 20.93 -21.45 10.11
N ILE A 300 21.60 -20.31 10.36
CA ILE A 300 21.67 -19.17 9.44
C ILE A 300 22.49 -19.50 8.19
N GLU A 301 23.68 -20.12 8.33
CA GLU A 301 24.47 -20.59 7.18
C GLU A 301 23.66 -21.53 6.30
N GLN A 302 22.90 -22.44 6.91
CA GLN A 302 22.03 -23.34 6.16
C GLN A 302 20.96 -22.58 5.37
N LEU A 303 20.35 -21.54 5.93
CA LEU A 303 19.39 -20.72 5.21
C LEU A 303 20.04 -19.97 4.04
N ILE A 304 21.23 -19.39 4.25
CA ILE A 304 21.97 -18.64 3.22
C ILE A 304 22.36 -19.55 2.05
N LEU A 305 22.84 -20.77 2.32
CA LEU A 305 23.15 -21.73 1.27
C LEU A 305 21.93 -22.06 0.41
N ARG A 306 20.75 -22.19 1.04
CA ARG A 306 19.48 -22.44 0.34
C ARG A 306 19.02 -21.21 -0.45
N LEU A 307 19.16 -20.02 0.12
CA LEU A 307 18.86 -18.75 -0.56
C LEU A 307 19.78 -18.55 -1.77
N ARG A 308 21.07 -18.82 -1.64
CA ARG A 308 22.02 -18.74 -2.75
C ARG A 308 21.68 -19.71 -3.87
N ALA A 309 21.25 -20.92 -3.55
CA ALA A 309 20.77 -21.86 -4.57
C ALA A 309 19.51 -21.34 -5.29
N ALA A 310 18.61 -20.68 -4.56
CA ALA A 310 17.37 -20.14 -5.10
C ALA A 310 17.56 -18.85 -5.93
N LEU A 311 18.39 -17.92 -5.45
CA LEU A 311 18.55 -16.57 -5.97
C LEU A 311 19.81 -16.38 -6.83
N GLN A 312 20.76 -17.32 -6.75
CA GLN A 312 22.01 -17.32 -7.52
C GLN A 312 22.92 -16.09 -7.33
N PHE A 313 22.90 -15.49 -6.14
CA PHE A 313 23.79 -14.37 -5.82
C PHE A 313 25.26 -14.77 -5.56
N ASP A 314 26.14 -13.78 -5.69
CA ASP A 314 27.60 -13.91 -5.63
C ASP A 314 28.14 -14.15 -4.20
N GLU A 315 29.38 -14.64 -4.13
CA GLU A 315 30.07 -14.85 -2.85
C GLU A 315 30.24 -13.55 -2.03
N ALA A 316 30.34 -12.40 -2.71
CA ALA A 316 30.45 -11.10 -2.05
C ALA A 316 29.21 -10.77 -1.21
N GLU A 317 28.02 -11.13 -1.69
CA GLU A 317 26.76 -10.85 -1.01
C GLU A 317 26.46 -11.81 0.15
N VAL A 318 27.15 -12.95 0.22
CA VAL A 318 26.96 -13.97 1.27
C VAL A 318 27.15 -13.37 2.67
N GLU A 319 28.18 -12.53 2.86
CA GLU A 319 28.43 -11.87 4.15
C GLU A 319 27.36 -10.83 4.49
N ASP A 320 26.85 -10.11 3.49
CA ASP A 320 25.81 -9.11 3.70
C ASP A 320 24.45 -9.75 4.04
N TRP A 321 24.12 -10.87 3.39
CA TRP A 321 23.00 -11.72 3.77
C TRP A 321 23.16 -12.29 5.19
N ARG A 322 24.37 -12.74 5.54
CA ARG A 322 24.70 -13.28 6.87
C ARG A 322 24.48 -12.24 7.97
N ALA A 323 25.03 -11.05 7.81
CA ALA A 323 24.87 -9.96 8.75
C ALA A 323 23.39 -9.58 8.91
N SER A 324 22.68 -9.40 7.79
CA SER A 324 21.27 -8.99 7.80
C SER A 324 20.36 -10.04 8.46
N ILE A 325 20.53 -11.32 8.13
CA ILE A 325 19.74 -12.42 8.73
C ILE A 325 20.06 -12.58 10.22
N TRP A 326 21.30 -12.37 10.64
CA TRP A 326 21.68 -12.41 12.05
C TRP A 326 20.92 -11.35 12.88
N GLU A 327 20.86 -10.11 12.40
CA GLU A 327 20.14 -9.03 13.08
C GLU A 327 18.63 -9.27 13.10
N LEU A 328 18.05 -9.69 11.97
CA LEU A 328 16.65 -10.12 11.89
C LEU A 328 16.34 -11.24 12.89
N ALA A 329 17.20 -12.26 12.98
CA ALA A 329 17.00 -13.39 13.89
C ALA A 329 17.08 -12.94 15.35
N THR A 330 18.00 -12.02 15.68
CA THR A 330 18.13 -11.42 17.00
C THR A 330 16.87 -10.66 17.39
N ASN A 331 16.33 -9.83 16.50
CA ASN A 331 15.11 -9.06 16.78
C ASN A 331 13.84 -9.93 16.77
N SER A 332 13.85 -11.06 16.05
CA SER A 332 12.68 -11.94 15.86
C SER A 332 12.13 -12.56 17.14
N ILE A 333 12.93 -12.65 18.20
CA ILE A 333 12.54 -13.30 19.46
C ILE A 333 11.65 -12.42 20.35
N HIS A 334 11.60 -11.11 20.08
CA HIS A 334 10.84 -10.14 20.87
C HIS A 334 9.47 -9.85 20.25
N GLY A 335 8.41 -10.28 20.92
CA GLY A 335 7.02 -10.14 20.50
C GLY A 335 6.44 -11.37 19.81
N PHE A 336 5.12 -11.43 19.71
CA PHE A 336 4.42 -12.49 18.99
C PHE A 336 4.30 -12.13 17.50
N TRP A 337 4.83 -12.97 16.63
CA TRP A 337 4.66 -12.87 15.17
C TRP A 337 4.94 -11.46 14.58
N ASN A 338 6.11 -10.91 14.94
CA ASN A 338 6.60 -9.60 14.49
C ASN A 338 7.02 -9.57 13.00
N ALA A 339 7.31 -8.37 12.48
CA ALA A 339 7.71 -8.14 11.09
C ALA A 339 9.01 -8.86 10.71
N ASP A 340 10.04 -8.82 11.57
CA ASP A 340 11.34 -9.47 11.34
C ASP A 340 11.17 -10.98 11.13
N LYS A 341 10.37 -11.62 11.99
CA LYS A 341 10.06 -13.04 11.89
C LYS A 341 9.29 -13.36 10.62
N ARG A 342 8.29 -12.55 10.24
CA ARG A 342 7.52 -12.74 9.00
C ARG A 342 8.42 -12.64 7.77
N LEU A 343 9.34 -11.67 7.72
CA LEU A 343 10.31 -11.52 6.64
C LEU A 343 11.21 -12.77 6.54
N LEU A 344 11.77 -13.24 7.66
CA LEU A 344 12.57 -14.49 7.65
C LEU A 344 11.76 -15.68 7.13
N PHE A 345 10.48 -15.81 7.50
CA PHE A 345 9.62 -16.88 6.97
C PHE A 345 9.34 -16.74 5.48
N ASP A 346 9.18 -15.52 4.96
CA ASP A 346 9.00 -15.29 3.53
C ASP A 346 10.29 -15.69 2.76
N LEU A 347 11.49 -15.37 3.27
CA LEU A 347 12.75 -15.87 2.73
C LEU A 347 12.85 -17.41 2.74
N GLN A 348 12.41 -18.06 3.81
CA GLN A 348 12.36 -19.52 3.85
C GLN A 348 11.38 -20.09 2.81
N LYS A 349 10.25 -19.42 2.54
CA LYS A 349 9.30 -19.86 1.50
C LYS A 349 9.95 -19.80 0.12
N VAL A 350 10.74 -18.76 -0.19
CA VAL A 350 11.51 -18.68 -1.43
C VAL A 350 12.41 -19.92 -1.61
N CYS A 351 13.14 -20.31 -0.57
CA CYS A 351 13.92 -21.56 -0.60
C CYS A 351 13.05 -22.79 -0.82
N LEU A 352 11.91 -22.88 -0.13
CA LEU A 352 11.00 -24.01 -0.24
C LEU A 352 10.37 -24.12 -1.63
N ASP A 353 10.03 -23.01 -2.28
CA ASP A 353 9.49 -22.99 -3.64
C ASP A 353 10.54 -23.42 -4.66
N HIS A 354 11.80 -23.03 -4.46
CA HIS A 354 12.91 -23.49 -5.29
C HIS A 354 13.15 -25.00 -5.15
N GLU A 355 13.17 -25.51 -3.91
CA GLU A 355 13.50 -26.91 -3.59
C GLU A 355 12.37 -27.89 -3.88
N ARG A 356 11.12 -27.48 -3.64
CA ARG A 356 9.96 -28.36 -3.70
C ARG A 356 9.19 -28.14 -4.99
N VAL A 357 9.14 -29.18 -5.81
CA VAL A 357 8.19 -29.21 -6.93
C VAL A 357 6.78 -29.27 -6.38
N ILE A 358 5.95 -28.26 -6.69
CA ILE A 358 4.54 -28.24 -6.31
C ILE A 358 3.78 -29.24 -7.20
N TYR A 359 2.97 -30.08 -6.57
CA TYR A 359 2.17 -31.08 -7.28
C TYR A 359 0.68 -30.78 -7.12
N ARG A 360 -0.07 -30.90 -8.22
CA ARG A 360 -1.53 -30.90 -8.19
C ARG A 360 -2.05 -32.31 -8.45
N VAL A 361 -3.03 -32.72 -7.66
CA VAL A 361 -3.75 -33.99 -7.82
C VAL A 361 -5.11 -33.69 -8.45
N ASP A 362 -5.32 -34.11 -9.70
CA ASP A 362 -6.60 -33.89 -10.41
C ASP A 362 -7.33 -35.22 -10.65
N LEU A 363 -8.01 -35.71 -9.60
CA LEU A 363 -8.80 -36.95 -9.64
C LEU A 363 -9.88 -36.92 -10.73
N VAL A 364 -10.59 -35.79 -10.88
CA VAL A 364 -11.66 -35.65 -11.87
C VAL A 364 -11.13 -35.70 -13.29
N LYS A 365 -10.07 -34.93 -13.60
CA LYS A 365 -9.47 -34.94 -14.95
C LYS A 365 -8.86 -36.31 -15.27
N TRP A 366 -8.26 -36.99 -14.28
CA TRP A 366 -7.78 -38.37 -14.41
C TRP A 366 -8.91 -39.34 -14.77
N LEU A 367 -10.01 -39.31 -14.01
CA LEU A 367 -11.17 -40.20 -14.19
C LEU A 367 -11.84 -39.97 -15.56
N VAL A 368 -12.09 -38.70 -15.91
CA VAL A 368 -12.67 -38.31 -17.22
C VAL A 368 -11.75 -38.73 -18.38
N SER A 369 -10.43 -38.64 -18.18
CA SER A 369 -9.45 -39.07 -19.18
C SER A 369 -9.25 -40.60 -19.25
N ARG A 370 -9.99 -41.39 -18.46
CA ARG A 370 -9.82 -42.84 -18.32
C ARG A 370 -8.37 -43.27 -18.07
N GLY A 371 -7.67 -42.52 -17.22
CA GLY A 371 -6.29 -42.81 -16.84
C GLY A 371 -5.21 -42.43 -17.86
N SER A 372 -5.57 -41.75 -18.96
CA SER A 372 -4.58 -41.27 -19.95
C SER A 372 -3.81 -40.02 -19.50
N ARG A 373 -4.37 -39.23 -18.58
CA ARG A 373 -3.65 -38.10 -17.95
C ARG A 373 -3.08 -38.52 -16.60
N PRO A 374 -1.87 -38.08 -16.21
CA PRO A 374 -1.29 -38.42 -14.92
C PRO A 374 -2.12 -37.82 -13.78
N LEU A 375 -2.36 -38.62 -12.73
CA LEU A 375 -3.11 -38.18 -11.55
C LEU A 375 -2.37 -37.07 -10.79
N ARG A 376 -1.05 -37.15 -10.75
CA ARG A 376 -0.13 -36.20 -10.11
C ARG A 376 0.64 -35.46 -11.20
N ARG A 377 0.44 -34.14 -11.30
CA ARG A 377 1.16 -33.27 -12.25
C ARG A 377 2.06 -32.27 -11.52
N SER A 378 3.28 -32.10 -12.02
CA SER A 378 4.22 -31.10 -11.51
C SER A 378 3.89 -29.73 -12.09
N LEU A 379 3.74 -28.73 -11.23
CA LEU A 379 3.57 -27.33 -11.60
C LEU A 379 4.95 -26.69 -11.57
N THR A 380 5.63 -26.60 -12.71
CA THR A 380 6.95 -25.96 -12.80
C THR A 380 6.83 -24.45 -12.89
N THR A 381 5.85 -23.98 -13.67
CA THR A 381 5.54 -22.56 -13.95
C THR A 381 5.18 -21.74 -12.70
N ILE A 382 4.55 -22.37 -11.71
CA ILE A 382 4.12 -21.68 -10.48
C ILE A 382 5.31 -21.31 -9.57
N ARG A 383 6.45 -22.00 -9.70
CA ARG A 383 7.63 -21.77 -8.87
C ARG A 383 8.14 -20.34 -9.05
N GLU A 384 8.35 -19.91 -10.29
CA GLU A 384 8.86 -18.57 -10.58
C GLU A 384 7.90 -17.49 -10.03
N VAL A 385 6.59 -17.70 -10.15
CA VAL A 385 5.56 -16.79 -9.63
C VAL A 385 5.57 -16.71 -8.10
N MET A 386 5.64 -17.85 -7.41
CA MET A 386 5.65 -17.87 -5.95
C MET A 386 6.93 -17.26 -5.37
N MET A 387 8.08 -17.53 -5.99
CA MET A 387 9.36 -16.91 -5.61
C MET A 387 9.30 -15.39 -5.75
N ALA A 388 8.88 -14.87 -6.92
CA ALA A 388 8.72 -13.44 -7.15
C ALA A 388 7.77 -12.80 -6.11
N LYS A 389 6.62 -13.45 -5.86
CA LYS A 389 5.65 -12.99 -4.85
C LYS A 389 6.21 -12.94 -3.43
N HIS A 390 6.94 -13.98 -3.01
CA HIS A 390 7.50 -14.02 -1.66
C HIS A 390 8.66 -13.05 -1.47
N LEU A 391 9.45 -12.78 -2.52
CA LEU A 391 10.48 -11.74 -2.49
C LEU A 391 9.85 -10.34 -2.45
N ALA A 392 8.84 -10.06 -3.28
CA ALA A 392 8.10 -8.80 -3.23
C ALA A 392 7.44 -8.57 -1.85
N SER A 393 6.84 -9.63 -1.28
CA SER A 393 6.32 -9.60 0.11
C SER A 393 7.43 -9.28 1.11
N SER A 394 8.60 -9.90 0.97
CA SER A 394 9.75 -9.64 1.86
C SER A 394 10.25 -8.20 1.76
N ALA A 395 10.39 -7.68 0.54
CA ALA A 395 10.81 -6.30 0.27
C ALA A 395 9.80 -5.29 0.86
N SER A 396 8.49 -5.49 0.65
CA SER A 396 7.44 -4.62 1.20
C SER A 396 7.43 -4.59 2.75
N ARG A 397 7.82 -5.69 3.40
CA ARG A 397 7.85 -5.78 4.86
C ARG A 397 9.01 -5.02 5.47
N LEU A 398 10.07 -4.72 4.71
CA LEU A 398 11.31 -4.11 5.21
C LEU A 398 11.07 -2.79 5.97
N VAL A 399 10.05 -2.02 5.56
CA VAL A 399 9.64 -0.76 6.20
C VAL A 399 9.28 -0.95 7.68
N ASN A 400 8.74 -2.11 8.04
CA ASN A 400 8.25 -2.41 9.39
C ASN A 400 9.24 -3.23 10.23
N VAL A 401 10.41 -3.56 9.67
CA VAL A 401 11.43 -4.37 10.33
C VAL A 401 12.28 -3.48 11.25
N ARG A 402 12.67 -4.03 12.39
CA ARG A 402 13.44 -3.30 13.42
C ARG A 402 14.94 -3.40 13.11
N LEU A 403 15.37 -2.86 11.98
CA LEU A 403 16.78 -2.76 11.56
C LEU A 403 17.29 -1.33 11.59
N SER A 404 18.60 -1.17 11.82
CA SER A 404 19.24 0.15 11.82
C SER A 404 19.20 0.73 10.41
N GLY A 405 19.45 2.04 10.28
CA GLY A 405 19.46 2.68 8.96
C GLY A 405 20.40 1.98 7.97
N SER A 406 21.64 1.71 8.39
CA SER A 406 22.66 1.07 7.54
C SER A 406 22.35 -0.40 7.22
N GLU A 407 21.83 -1.18 8.18
CA GLU A 407 21.43 -2.57 7.95
C GLU A 407 20.19 -2.67 7.06
N ARG A 408 19.22 -1.76 7.25
CA ARG A 408 18.03 -1.70 6.42
C ARG A 408 18.38 -1.35 4.98
N GLU A 409 19.25 -0.37 4.75
CA GLU A 409 19.71 0.02 3.41
C GLU A 409 20.42 -1.14 2.70
N ARG A 410 21.31 -1.84 3.43
CA ARG A 410 21.99 -3.04 2.91
C ARG A 410 20.99 -4.12 2.51
N LEU A 411 20.05 -4.45 3.40
CA LEU A 411 19.03 -5.47 3.12
C LEU A 411 18.05 -5.02 2.03
N TYR A 412 17.78 -3.72 1.92
CA TYR A 412 16.98 -3.14 0.85
C TYR A 412 17.64 -3.43 -0.51
N GLY A 413 18.91 -3.11 -0.68
CA GLY A 413 19.64 -3.39 -1.93
C GLY A 413 19.57 -4.87 -2.32
N LEU A 414 19.87 -5.78 -1.38
CA LEU A 414 19.82 -7.23 -1.61
C LEU A 414 18.42 -7.73 -1.99
N LEU A 415 17.38 -7.31 -1.26
CA LEU A 415 16.00 -7.75 -1.52
C LEU A 415 15.41 -7.13 -2.78
N HIS A 416 15.72 -5.86 -3.06
CA HIS A 416 15.22 -5.14 -4.22
C HIS A 416 15.76 -5.77 -5.50
N GLU A 417 17.07 -5.99 -5.58
CA GLU A 417 17.70 -6.66 -6.72
C GLU A 417 17.16 -8.08 -6.90
N ALA A 418 17.09 -8.87 -5.82
CA ALA A 418 16.57 -10.23 -5.88
C ALA A 418 15.09 -10.28 -6.31
N ALA A 419 14.26 -9.36 -5.82
CA ALA A 419 12.85 -9.27 -6.21
C ALA A 419 12.70 -8.86 -7.67
N HIS A 420 13.48 -7.87 -8.12
CA HIS A 420 13.49 -7.42 -9.51
C HIS A 420 13.88 -8.55 -10.47
N LEU A 421 14.99 -9.25 -10.21
CA LEU A 421 15.44 -10.38 -11.03
C LEU A 421 14.44 -11.53 -11.05
N ALA A 422 13.82 -11.85 -9.90
CA ALA A 422 12.81 -12.90 -9.83
C ALA A 422 11.52 -12.53 -10.61
N GLU A 423 11.11 -11.26 -10.55
CA GLU A 423 10.00 -10.77 -11.34
C GLU A 423 10.31 -10.80 -12.84
N GLU A 424 11.50 -10.33 -13.24
CA GLU A 424 11.94 -10.36 -14.63
C GLU A 424 11.97 -11.78 -15.19
N GLN A 425 12.55 -12.73 -14.46
CA GLN A 425 12.56 -14.15 -14.84
C GLN A 425 11.15 -14.73 -14.97
N MET A 426 10.25 -14.38 -14.04
CA MET A 426 8.85 -14.77 -14.10
C MET A 426 8.17 -14.20 -15.35
N ARG A 427 8.39 -12.92 -15.67
CA ARG A 427 7.86 -12.26 -16.87
C ARG A 427 8.41 -12.88 -18.15
N GLU A 428 9.71 -13.11 -18.26
CA GLU A 428 10.35 -13.77 -19.42
C GLU A 428 9.73 -15.14 -19.70
N ARG A 429 9.42 -15.89 -18.64
CA ARG A 429 8.82 -17.22 -18.76
C ARG A 429 7.33 -17.17 -19.09
N MET A 430 6.57 -16.25 -18.50
CA MET A 430 5.11 -16.17 -18.63
C MET A 430 4.66 -15.42 -19.89
N ARG A 431 5.40 -14.39 -20.32
CA ARG A 431 5.04 -13.52 -21.45
C ARG A 431 4.78 -14.32 -22.74
N PRO A 432 5.65 -15.27 -23.15
CA PRO A 432 5.39 -16.08 -24.34
C PRO A 432 4.17 -16.97 -24.17
N ALA A 433 3.92 -17.52 -22.98
CA ALA A 433 2.77 -18.39 -22.72
C ALA A 433 1.45 -17.64 -22.87
N VAL A 434 1.34 -16.43 -22.30
CA VAL A 434 0.17 -15.55 -22.48
C VAL A 434 0.02 -15.15 -23.94
N ARG A 435 1.08 -14.58 -24.55
CA ARG A 435 1.08 -14.10 -25.94
C ARG A 435 0.65 -15.18 -26.93
N GLN A 436 1.29 -16.34 -26.89
CA GLN A 436 0.99 -17.44 -27.82
C GLN A 436 -0.42 -18.01 -27.59
N THR A 437 -0.90 -18.02 -26.36
CA THR A 437 -2.27 -18.45 -26.07
C THR A 437 -3.28 -17.49 -26.68
N LEU A 438 -3.13 -16.17 -26.49
CA LEU A 438 -4.04 -15.18 -27.05
C LEU A 438 -4.04 -15.19 -28.59
N ILE A 439 -2.86 -15.26 -29.21
CA ILE A 439 -2.73 -15.41 -30.68
C ILE A 439 -3.38 -16.71 -31.16
N GLY A 440 -3.18 -17.82 -30.45
CA GLY A 440 -3.68 -19.14 -30.80
C GLY A 440 -5.21 -19.27 -30.72
N VAL A 441 -5.86 -18.48 -29.87
CA VAL A 441 -7.33 -18.43 -29.81
C VAL A 441 -7.93 -17.46 -30.83
N GLY A 442 -7.11 -16.70 -31.56
CA GLY A 442 -7.54 -15.79 -32.61
C GLY A 442 -7.60 -14.31 -32.21
N LEU A 443 -7.06 -13.93 -31.04
CA LEU A 443 -6.85 -12.53 -30.68
C LEU A 443 -5.53 -12.07 -31.29
N GLN A 444 -5.61 -11.62 -32.55
CA GLN A 444 -4.46 -11.12 -33.29
C GLN A 444 -4.62 -9.61 -33.53
N PRO A 445 -3.59 -8.81 -33.26
CA PRO A 445 -3.63 -7.38 -33.55
C PRO A 445 -3.43 -7.13 -35.05
N ASP A 446 -4.35 -6.40 -35.68
CA ASP A 446 -4.32 -6.14 -37.13
C ASP A 446 -3.59 -4.83 -37.48
N ASN A 447 -3.64 -3.82 -36.60
CA ASN A 447 -3.06 -2.50 -36.82
C ASN A 447 -2.13 -2.08 -35.67
N LEU A 448 -1.38 -0.98 -35.85
CA LEU A 448 -0.43 -0.50 -34.86
C LEU A 448 -1.08 -0.17 -33.49
N PRO A 449 -2.24 0.55 -33.43
CA PRO A 449 -2.98 0.70 -32.18
C PRO A 449 -3.34 -0.63 -31.49
N ASP A 450 -3.83 -1.62 -32.25
CA ASP A 450 -4.18 -2.94 -31.72
C ASP A 450 -2.94 -3.68 -31.20
N GLN A 451 -1.77 -3.51 -31.84
CA GLN A 451 -0.51 -4.07 -31.35
C GLN A 451 -0.13 -3.49 -29.98
N VAL A 452 -0.24 -2.16 -29.82
CA VAL A 452 0.04 -1.50 -28.53
C VAL A 452 -0.97 -1.94 -27.46
N ALA A 453 -2.26 -2.02 -27.80
CA ALA A 453 -3.30 -2.52 -26.89
C ALA A 453 -3.07 -3.98 -26.49
N PHE A 454 -2.63 -4.81 -27.43
CA PHE A 454 -2.33 -6.22 -27.20
C PHE A 454 -1.08 -6.41 -26.33
N ASP A 455 -0.02 -5.65 -26.58
CA ASP A 455 1.20 -5.67 -25.77
C ASP A 455 0.90 -5.20 -24.34
N LYS A 456 0.10 -4.15 -24.20
CA LYS A 456 -0.37 -3.66 -22.91
C LYS A 456 -1.24 -4.68 -22.17
N LEU A 457 -2.15 -5.38 -22.85
CA LEU A 457 -2.93 -6.46 -22.26
C LEU A 457 -2.05 -7.57 -21.68
N ILE A 458 -0.96 -7.92 -22.38
CA ILE A 458 0.00 -8.92 -21.89
C ILE A 458 0.68 -8.41 -20.63
N GLU A 459 1.23 -7.19 -20.63
CA GLU A 459 1.90 -6.64 -19.45
C GLU A 459 0.92 -6.46 -18.27
N ASP A 460 -0.30 -5.95 -18.46
CA ASP A 460 -1.36 -5.88 -17.43
C ASP A 460 -1.63 -7.28 -16.82
N SER A 461 -1.63 -8.33 -17.65
CA SER A 461 -1.82 -9.71 -17.19
C SER A 461 -0.64 -10.21 -16.35
N LEU A 462 0.59 -9.84 -16.71
CA LEU A 462 1.79 -10.19 -15.97
C LEU A 462 1.88 -9.39 -14.66
N ASP A 463 1.46 -8.13 -14.65
CA ASP A 463 1.37 -7.30 -13.44
C ASP A 463 0.42 -7.95 -12.43
N CYS A 464 -0.75 -8.41 -12.88
CA CYS A 464 -1.68 -9.16 -12.03
C CYS A 464 -1.05 -10.45 -11.47
N VAL A 465 -0.24 -11.15 -12.25
CA VAL A 465 0.46 -12.36 -11.80
C VAL A 465 1.54 -12.02 -10.77
N ALA A 466 2.33 -10.96 -11.00
CA ALA A 466 3.35 -10.50 -10.06
C ALA A 466 2.72 -10.10 -8.70
N GLU A 467 1.65 -9.31 -8.75
CA GLU A 467 0.99 -8.78 -7.56
C GLU A 467 0.20 -9.86 -6.78
N ARG A 468 -0.66 -10.62 -7.48
CA ARG A 468 -1.60 -11.55 -6.83
C ARG A 468 -1.08 -12.98 -6.75
N GLY A 469 -0.14 -13.35 -7.62
CA GLY A 469 0.37 -14.71 -7.79
C GLY A 469 -0.52 -15.61 -8.67
N TYR A 470 -1.57 -15.07 -9.27
CA TYR A 470 -2.48 -15.81 -10.14
C TYR A 470 -3.22 -14.89 -11.11
N LEU A 471 -3.71 -15.46 -12.22
CA LEU A 471 -4.55 -14.80 -13.20
C LEU A 471 -5.93 -15.46 -13.25
N THR A 472 -7.01 -14.69 -13.43
CA THR A 472 -8.38 -15.22 -13.50
C THR A 472 -9.06 -14.84 -14.80
N MET A 473 -10.11 -15.58 -15.18
CA MET A 473 -10.95 -15.25 -16.34
C MET A 473 -11.58 -13.85 -16.23
N GLY A 474 -12.02 -13.47 -15.03
CA GLY A 474 -12.62 -12.15 -14.78
C GLY A 474 -11.64 -11.02 -15.06
N TYR A 475 -10.43 -11.12 -14.51
CA TYR A 475 -9.38 -10.12 -14.77
C TYR A 475 -9.01 -10.05 -16.25
N LEU A 476 -8.87 -11.19 -16.93
CA LEU A 476 -8.58 -11.23 -18.36
C LEU A 476 -9.68 -10.53 -19.18
N ARG A 477 -10.95 -10.79 -18.86
CA ARG A 477 -12.10 -10.12 -19.50
C ARG A 477 -12.03 -8.60 -19.33
N ASP A 478 -11.80 -8.15 -18.11
CA ASP A 478 -11.79 -6.73 -17.78
C ASP A 478 -10.59 -6.03 -18.43
N SER A 479 -9.42 -6.67 -18.45
CA SER A 479 -8.22 -6.12 -19.10
C SER A 479 -8.35 -6.07 -20.63
N ILE A 480 -9.05 -7.01 -21.26
CA ILE A 480 -9.40 -6.91 -22.69
C ILE A 480 -10.31 -5.70 -22.92
N SER A 481 -11.32 -5.51 -22.08
CA SER A 481 -12.25 -4.37 -22.18
C SER A 481 -11.56 -3.03 -21.93
N ARG A 482 -10.63 -2.96 -20.98
CA ARG A 482 -9.91 -1.72 -20.62
C ARG A 482 -8.95 -1.26 -21.72
N ASN A 483 -8.40 -2.20 -22.49
CA ASN A 483 -7.46 -1.92 -23.55
C ASN A 483 -8.13 -1.79 -24.93
N ASP A 484 -9.47 -1.77 -25.00
CA ASP A 484 -10.27 -1.62 -26.24
C ASP A 484 -9.91 -2.62 -27.35
N LEU A 485 -9.38 -3.79 -27.00
CA LEU A 485 -9.04 -4.81 -27.98
C LEU A 485 -10.32 -5.42 -28.54
N LYS A 486 -10.56 -5.21 -29.84
CA LYS A 486 -11.76 -5.73 -30.52
C LYS A 486 -11.73 -7.25 -30.56
N LEU A 487 -12.72 -7.88 -29.93
CA LEU A 487 -12.95 -9.31 -30.07
C LEU A 487 -13.49 -9.61 -31.48
N PRO A 488 -12.93 -10.59 -32.21
CA PRO A 488 -13.49 -10.99 -33.50
C PRO A 488 -14.94 -11.49 -33.32
N ASP A 489 -15.84 -11.15 -34.26
CA ASP A 489 -17.20 -11.68 -34.25
C ASP A 489 -17.19 -13.21 -34.48
N LEU A 490 -18.10 -13.94 -33.83
CA LEU A 490 -18.25 -15.39 -33.99
C LEU A 490 -18.81 -15.69 -35.38
N LYS A 491 -18.04 -16.42 -36.21
CA LYS A 491 -18.38 -16.65 -37.62
C LYS A 491 -19.19 -17.93 -37.85
N TYR A 492 -19.14 -18.89 -36.92
CA TYR A 492 -19.77 -20.21 -37.12
C TYR A 492 -20.55 -20.72 -35.90
N ALA A 493 -21.67 -21.44 -36.13
CA ALA A 493 -22.46 -22.08 -35.06
C ALA A 493 -21.67 -23.11 -34.24
N SER A 494 -20.59 -23.69 -34.80
CA SER A 494 -19.66 -24.55 -34.08
C SER A 494 -18.79 -23.80 -33.06
N GLU A 495 -18.57 -22.50 -33.23
CA GLU A 495 -17.86 -21.64 -32.27
C GLU A 495 -18.74 -21.34 -31.05
N LEU A 496 -20.07 -21.33 -31.21
CA LEU A 496 -21.01 -21.23 -30.09
C LEU A 496 -20.93 -22.41 -29.12
N ILE A 497 -20.65 -23.62 -29.65
CA ILE A 497 -20.55 -24.86 -28.87
C ILE A 497 -19.17 -25.01 -28.22
N ARG A 498 -18.11 -24.52 -28.89
CA ARG A 498 -16.72 -24.52 -28.36
C ARG A 498 -16.40 -23.36 -27.42
N GLY A 499 -17.24 -22.32 -27.41
CA GLY A 499 -17.04 -21.10 -26.63
C GLY A 499 -16.36 -20.00 -27.44
N ASP A 500 -16.66 -18.75 -27.06
CA ASP A 500 -16.05 -17.52 -27.57
C ASP A 500 -14.52 -17.51 -27.37
N HIS A 501 -13.81 -16.63 -28.07
CA HIS A 501 -12.37 -16.41 -27.98
C HIS A 501 -11.89 -16.33 -26.52
N LEU A 502 -12.66 -15.68 -25.63
CA LEU A 502 -12.36 -15.61 -24.20
C LEU A 502 -12.47 -16.97 -23.48
N LEU A 503 -13.48 -17.79 -23.79
CA LEU A 503 -13.64 -19.12 -23.18
C LEU A 503 -12.57 -20.10 -23.68
N ARG A 504 -12.16 -19.95 -24.94
CA ARG A 504 -11.01 -20.69 -25.49
C ARG A 504 -9.71 -20.25 -24.85
N ALA A 505 -9.54 -18.95 -24.59
CA ALA A 505 -8.41 -18.43 -23.83
C ALA A 505 -8.39 -19.00 -22.41
N ASP A 506 -9.53 -19.02 -21.72
CA ASP A 506 -9.70 -19.61 -20.39
C ASP A 506 -9.27 -21.09 -20.35
N ASP A 507 -9.68 -21.88 -21.35
CA ASP A 507 -9.33 -23.30 -21.44
C ASP A 507 -7.84 -23.51 -21.78
N GLN A 508 -7.26 -22.67 -22.64
CA GLN A 508 -5.88 -22.81 -23.08
C GLN A 508 -4.88 -22.24 -22.06
N LEU A 509 -5.24 -21.18 -21.32
CA LEU A 509 -4.44 -20.61 -20.23
C LEU A 509 -4.40 -21.54 -19.01
N ASP A 510 -5.47 -22.30 -18.70
CA ASP A 510 -5.45 -23.36 -17.67
C ASP A 510 -4.38 -24.43 -17.96
N VAL A 511 -3.97 -24.57 -19.23
CA VAL A 511 -2.94 -25.52 -19.67
C VAL A 511 -1.57 -24.85 -19.80
N SER A 512 -1.48 -23.69 -20.46
CA SER A 512 -0.21 -23.02 -20.74
C SER A 512 0.39 -22.35 -19.51
N MET A 513 -0.45 -21.92 -18.57
CA MET A 513 -0.06 -21.32 -17.29
C MET A 513 -0.53 -22.18 -16.10
N ASP A 514 -0.23 -23.47 -16.15
CA ASP A 514 -0.71 -24.43 -15.16
C ASP A 514 -0.33 -24.04 -13.72
N GLY A 515 -1.34 -23.94 -12.86
CA GLY A 515 -1.20 -23.53 -11.46
C GLY A 515 -1.26 -22.01 -11.22
N VAL A 516 -0.91 -21.20 -12.21
CA VAL A 516 -0.95 -19.73 -12.15
C VAL A 516 -2.30 -19.21 -12.63
N TYR A 517 -2.84 -19.79 -13.70
CA TYR A 517 -4.17 -19.43 -14.18
C TYR A 517 -5.26 -20.17 -13.42
N ARG A 518 -6.21 -19.43 -12.85
CA ARG A 518 -7.43 -19.93 -12.22
C ARG A 518 -8.57 -19.83 -13.21
N ARG A 519 -8.95 -21.00 -13.72
CA ARG A 519 -10.08 -21.16 -14.62
C ARG A 519 -11.37 -20.59 -14.03
N GLY A 520 -12.17 -19.94 -14.88
CA GLY A 520 -13.46 -19.36 -14.47
C GLY A 520 -14.41 -20.40 -13.88
N GLU A 521 -15.13 -20.01 -12.83
CA GLU A 521 -16.17 -20.83 -12.22
C GLU A 521 -17.34 -21.05 -13.18
N PHE A 522 -18.11 -22.12 -12.97
CA PHE A 522 -19.16 -22.54 -13.91
C PHE A 522 -20.17 -21.42 -14.22
N TYR A 523 -20.59 -20.64 -13.22
CA TYR A 523 -21.56 -19.55 -13.43
C TYR A 523 -20.97 -18.39 -14.24
N LEU A 524 -19.69 -18.02 -14.03
CA LEU A 524 -19.03 -16.98 -14.84
C LEU A 524 -18.92 -17.41 -16.31
N ARG A 525 -18.60 -18.70 -16.54
CA ARG A 525 -18.53 -19.26 -17.90
C ARG A 525 -19.91 -19.27 -18.54
N TRP A 526 -20.96 -19.63 -17.81
CA TRP A 526 -22.34 -19.61 -18.31
C TRP A 526 -22.82 -18.19 -18.64
N LEU A 527 -22.49 -17.21 -17.79
CA LEU A 527 -22.76 -15.79 -18.05
C LEU A 527 -22.01 -15.28 -19.30
N GLN A 528 -20.77 -15.74 -19.51
CA GLN A 528 -20.01 -15.38 -20.72
C GLN A 528 -20.62 -16.00 -21.98
N ILE A 529 -21.07 -17.26 -21.92
CA ILE A 529 -21.75 -17.93 -23.05
C ILE A 529 -23.03 -17.18 -23.44
N THR A 530 -23.85 -16.82 -22.46
CA THR A 530 -25.09 -16.07 -22.70
C THR A 530 -24.78 -14.68 -23.27
N SER A 531 -23.80 -13.98 -22.72
CA SER A 531 -23.35 -12.68 -23.23
C SER A 531 -22.82 -12.76 -24.66
N SER A 532 -21.98 -13.74 -24.98
CA SER A 532 -21.42 -13.90 -26.32
C SER A 532 -22.49 -14.31 -27.34
N MET A 533 -23.54 -15.02 -26.93
CA MET A 533 -24.70 -15.31 -27.79
C MET A 533 -25.44 -14.02 -28.19
N PHE A 534 -25.71 -13.12 -27.23
CA PHE A 534 -26.43 -11.87 -27.49
C PHE A 534 -25.58 -10.80 -28.19
N PHE A 535 -24.28 -10.71 -27.92
CA PHE A 535 -23.44 -9.60 -28.41
C PHE A 535 -22.38 -10.00 -29.44
N GLY A 536 -21.96 -11.27 -29.46
CA GLY A 536 -20.90 -11.80 -30.33
C GLY A 536 -21.40 -12.45 -31.62
N THR A 537 -22.72 -12.56 -31.82
CA THR A 537 -23.31 -13.04 -33.08
C THR A 537 -24.14 -11.95 -33.77
N PRO A 538 -24.18 -11.91 -35.12
CA PRO A 538 -24.98 -10.92 -35.85
C PRO A 538 -26.49 -11.07 -35.56
N MET A 539 -26.97 -12.30 -35.38
CA MET A 539 -28.38 -12.58 -35.05
C MET A 539 -28.71 -12.18 -33.60
N GLY A 540 -27.81 -12.44 -32.65
CA GLY A 540 -27.97 -12.00 -31.27
C GLY A 540 -27.95 -10.49 -31.15
N ARG A 541 -27.02 -9.81 -31.85
CA ARG A 541 -26.92 -8.34 -31.85
C ARG A 541 -28.17 -7.72 -32.48
N PHE A 542 -28.71 -8.33 -33.54
CA PHE A 542 -30.00 -7.94 -34.12
C PHE A 542 -31.14 -8.11 -33.12
N ALA A 543 -31.28 -9.28 -32.50
CA ALA A 543 -32.31 -9.52 -31.49
C ALA A 543 -32.18 -8.55 -30.30
N THR A 544 -30.96 -8.25 -29.85
CA THR A 544 -30.74 -7.36 -28.72
C THR A 544 -31.09 -5.91 -29.07
N LEU A 545 -30.61 -5.39 -30.20
CA LEU A 545 -30.84 -4.01 -30.63
C LEU A 545 -32.28 -3.75 -31.09
N PHE A 546 -32.92 -4.71 -31.76
CA PHE A 546 -34.22 -4.50 -32.41
C PHE A 546 -35.40 -5.17 -31.71
N LEU A 547 -35.16 -6.12 -30.80
CA LEU A 547 -36.23 -6.82 -30.07
C LEU A 547 -36.13 -6.62 -28.56
N ILE A 548 -34.98 -6.87 -27.94
CA ILE A 548 -34.86 -6.82 -26.47
C ILE A 548 -34.83 -5.38 -25.96
N ILE A 549 -33.96 -4.53 -26.51
CA ILE A 549 -33.84 -3.14 -26.04
C ILE A 549 -35.12 -2.33 -26.31
N PRO A 550 -35.74 -2.35 -27.51
CA PRO A 550 -36.91 -1.51 -27.77
C PRO A 550 -38.14 -1.96 -26.96
N PHE A 551 -38.43 -3.26 -26.93
CA PHE A 551 -39.62 -3.77 -26.24
C PHE A 551 -39.40 -3.89 -24.72
N GLY A 552 -38.23 -4.36 -24.29
CA GLY A 552 -37.86 -4.44 -22.88
C GLY A 552 -37.68 -3.05 -22.26
N GLY A 553 -37.01 -2.14 -22.97
CA GLY A 553 -36.89 -0.74 -22.56
C GLY A 553 -38.24 -0.04 -22.48
N ALA A 554 -39.13 -0.25 -23.45
CA ALA A 554 -40.50 0.27 -23.38
C ALA A 554 -41.26 -0.26 -22.15
N LYS A 555 -41.15 -1.57 -21.84
CA LYS A 555 -41.76 -2.16 -20.65
C LYS A 555 -41.20 -1.54 -19.36
N ILE A 556 -39.88 -1.39 -19.26
CA ILE A 556 -39.23 -0.77 -18.07
C ILE A 556 -39.68 0.69 -17.90
N ILE A 557 -39.81 1.45 -18.99
CA ILE A 557 -40.29 2.83 -18.94
C ILE A 557 -41.75 2.86 -18.45
N VAL A 558 -42.62 1.98 -18.95
CA VAL A 558 -44.03 1.91 -18.52
C VAL A 558 -44.12 1.57 -17.03
N VAL A 559 -43.45 0.50 -16.59
CA VAL A 559 -43.42 0.08 -15.17
C VAL A 559 -42.79 1.15 -14.28
N GLY A 560 -41.72 1.79 -14.74
CA GLY A 560 -41.06 2.89 -14.02
C GLY A 560 -41.97 4.11 -13.88
N VAL A 561 -42.74 4.45 -14.91
CA VAL A 561 -43.75 5.51 -14.85
C VAL A 561 -44.90 5.14 -13.93
N GLU A 562 -45.36 3.89 -13.93
CA GLU A 562 -46.36 3.39 -12.99
C GLU A 562 -45.89 3.48 -11.54
N HIS A 563 -44.65 3.08 -11.24
CA HIS A 563 -44.05 3.22 -9.91
C HIS A 563 -43.94 4.69 -9.47
N ILE A 564 -43.52 5.59 -10.36
CA ILE A 564 -43.46 7.04 -10.07
C ILE A 564 -44.86 7.58 -9.80
N ILE A 565 -45.85 7.22 -10.62
CA ILE A 565 -47.25 7.64 -10.41
C ILE A 565 -47.78 7.11 -9.08
N HIS A 566 -47.54 5.84 -8.74
CA HIS A 566 -47.98 5.23 -7.49
C HIS A 566 -47.35 5.92 -6.27
N LEU A 567 -46.08 6.32 -6.36
CA LEU A 567 -45.37 7.12 -5.34
C LEU A 567 -45.98 8.52 -5.17
N PHE A 568 -46.48 9.14 -6.25
CA PHE A 568 -47.15 10.43 -6.22
C PHE A 568 -48.63 10.35 -5.79
N THR A 569 -49.34 9.27 -6.12
CA THR A 569 -50.76 9.07 -5.74
C THR A 569 -50.93 8.46 -4.35
N GLY A 570 -49.90 7.81 -3.79
CA GLY A 570 -49.90 7.20 -2.46
C GLY A 570 -49.95 8.19 -1.29
N LYS A 571 -49.83 9.51 -1.54
CA LYS A 571 -49.82 10.54 -0.49
C LYS A 571 -51.17 11.24 -0.23
N GLY A 572 -52.27 10.73 -0.78
CA GLY A 572 -53.57 11.41 -0.73
C GLY A 572 -54.77 10.51 -0.48
N ARG A 573 -54.86 9.89 0.71
CA ARG A 573 -56.17 9.46 1.26
C ARG A 573 -56.11 9.16 2.75
N HIS A 574 -56.24 10.22 3.56
CA HIS A 574 -56.87 10.12 4.87
C HIS A 574 -58.23 10.85 4.85
N GLN A 575 -59.25 10.10 5.26
CA GLN A 575 -60.58 10.48 5.78
C GLN A 575 -61.67 10.94 4.80
N ALA A 576 -62.79 10.20 4.76
CA ALA A 576 -64.01 10.53 5.54
C ALA A 576 -65.20 9.59 5.22
N GLY A 577 -65.94 9.16 6.26
CA GLY A 577 -67.39 8.86 6.19
C GLY A 577 -67.84 7.38 6.25
N ALA A 578 -68.36 6.94 7.40
CA ALA A 578 -69.14 5.70 7.64
C ALA A 578 -70.66 5.91 7.37
N PRO A 579 -71.64 5.00 7.65
CA PRO A 579 -71.62 3.57 8.06
C PRO A 579 -72.68 2.63 7.37
N SER A 580 -72.65 1.33 7.74
CA SER A 580 -73.74 0.30 7.83
C SER A 580 -74.52 -0.19 6.58
N ASP A 581 -74.42 -1.48 6.23
CA ASP A 581 -75.38 -2.53 6.63
C ASP A 581 -75.11 -3.91 5.97
N ALA A 582 -75.20 -4.94 6.82
CA ALA A 582 -75.74 -6.29 6.63
C ALA A 582 -75.16 -7.30 5.60
N ALA A 583 -74.85 -8.47 6.18
CA ALA A 583 -75.16 -9.84 5.72
C ALA A 583 -73.98 -10.71 5.23
N ASP A 584 -73.44 -11.48 6.17
CA ASP A 584 -73.02 -12.88 5.97
C ASP A 584 -74.28 -13.76 5.73
N PRO A 585 -74.23 -14.97 5.13
CA PRO A 585 -73.22 -16.00 5.46
C PRO A 585 -72.77 -17.00 4.37
N ALA A 586 -71.61 -17.61 4.64
CA ALA A 586 -71.28 -19.04 4.57
C ALA A 586 -71.22 -19.83 3.23
N GLU A 587 -69.98 -20.26 2.92
CA GLU A 587 -69.50 -21.65 2.64
C GLU A 587 -69.92 -22.41 1.33
N PRO A 588 -69.22 -23.50 0.92
CA PRO A 588 -67.77 -23.73 0.91
C PRO A 588 -67.23 -24.46 -0.37
N LEU A 589 -65.92 -24.32 -0.58
CA LEU A 589 -64.89 -25.27 -1.09
C LEU A 589 -65.27 -26.49 -1.97
N GLN A 590 -64.63 -26.54 -3.16
CA GLN A 590 -63.98 -27.68 -3.86
C GLN A 590 -63.92 -27.33 -5.37
N GLY A 591 -62.87 -27.53 -6.16
CA GLY A 591 -61.52 -28.09 -6.05
C GLY A 591 -60.96 -28.12 -7.49
N ASP A 592 -59.71 -27.71 -7.64
CA ASP A 592 -58.70 -28.07 -8.66
C ASP A 592 -59.15 -28.48 -10.09
N GLU A 593 -58.77 -27.69 -11.11
CA GLU A 593 -57.52 -27.86 -11.88
C GLU A 593 -57.49 -27.07 -13.23
N ASP A 594 -56.38 -26.34 -13.38
CA ASP A 594 -55.58 -26.08 -14.60
C ASP A 594 -55.88 -24.94 -15.60
N SER A 595 -54.77 -24.24 -15.89
CA SER A 595 -54.45 -23.32 -16.99
C SER A 595 -54.93 -21.85 -16.97
N GLY A 596 -53.98 -20.90 -16.89
CA GLY A 596 -54.20 -19.51 -17.32
C GLY A 596 -53.25 -18.43 -16.76
N ALA A 597 -52.19 -18.12 -17.51
CA ALA A 597 -51.69 -16.78 -17.89
C ALA A 597 -51.60 -15.58 -16.90
N GLY A 598 -50.47 -14.87 -16.98
CA GLY A 598 -50.28 -13.43 -16.64
C GLY A 598 -49.29 -13.20 -15.48
N SER A 599 -48.02 -12.82 -15.67
CA SER A 599 -47.46 -11.54 -16.13
C SER A 599 -47.88 -10.30 -15.31
N ASP A 600 -46.87 -9.68 -14.70
CA ASP A 600 -46.74 -8.26 -14.30
C ASP A 600 -47.57 -7.81 -13.09
N SER A 601 -46.97 -7.76 -11.90
CA SER A 601 -46.12 -6.68 -11.35
C SER A 601 -46.93 -5.48 -10.86
N ASP A 602 -47.05 -5.34 -9.54
CA ASP A 602 -46.75 -4.05 -8.96
C ASP A 602 -46.21 -4.23 -7.54
N ALA A 603 -44.97 -3.78 -7.38
CA ALA A 603 -44.31 -3.62 -6.11
C ALA A 603 -44.91 -2.42 -5.38
N ALA A 604 -45.13 -2.60 -4.09
CA ALA A 604 -45.19 -1.53 -3.12
C ALA A 604 -44.01 -1.74 -2.18
N GLU A 605 -42.95 -0.96 -2.40
CA GLU A 605 -42.02 -0.60 -1.33
C GLU A 605 -42.81 0.06 -0.19
N PRO A 606 -42.39 -0.23 1.05
CA PRO A 606 -41.94 0.89 1.85
C PRO A 606 -40.51 0.64 2.32
N THR A 607 -39.68 1.59 1.93
CA THR A 607 -38.52 2.12 2.66
C THR A 607 -38.48 1.71 4.13
N ALA A 608 -37.56 0.82 4.45
CA ALA A 608 -36.96 0.69 5.76
C ALA A 608 -35.45 0.78 5.58
N GLU A 609 -34.87 1.75 6.26
CA GLU A 609 -33.44 1.90 6.47
C GLU A 609 -32.82 0.56 6.90
N VAL A 610 -31.83 0.10 6.13
CA VAL A 610 -30.91 -0.95 6.57
C VAL A 610 -29.51 -0.37 6.47
N GLN A 611 -28.91 -0.18 7.64
CA GLN A 611 -27.46 -0.07 7.83
C GLN A 611 -26.78 -1.22 7.07
N GLU A 612 -25.96 -0.87 6.07
CA GLU A 612 -24.98 -1.81 5.52
C GLU A 612 -23.96 -2.13 6.61
N ALA A 613 -24.18 -3.25 7.29
CA ALA A 613 -23.16 -3.96 8.01
C ALA A 613 -22.25 -4.64 6.97
N SER A 614 -21.04 -4.12 6.85
CA SER A 614 -19.93 -4.74 6.13
C SER A 614 -19.72 -6.18 6.62
N VAL A 615 -20.11 -7.17 5.81
CA VAL A 615 -19.74 -8.57 6.04
C VAL A 615 -18.34 -8.77 5.45
N GLU A 616 -17.33 -8.66 6.31
CA GLU A 616 -16.00 -9.23 6.07
C GLU A 616 -16.15 -10.75 5.88
N ILE A 617 -15.91 -11.22 4.66
CA ILE A 617 -15.70 -12.65 4.39
C ILE A 617 -14.21 -12.93 4.66
N PRO A 618 -13.86 -13.74 5.67
CA PRO A 618 -12.46 -13.98 6.01
C PRO A 618 -11.78 -14.81 4.92
N ALA A 619 -10.58 -14.36 4.55
CA ALA A 619 -9.65 -15.12 3.74
C ALA A 619 -9.35 -16.47 4.41
N ASN A 620 -9.62 -17.55 3.67
CA ASN A 620 -9.41 -18.91 4.10
C ASN A 620 -7.90 -19.23 4.09
N ASP A 621 -7.23 -18.93 5.21
CA ASP A 621 -5.89 -19.43 5.51
C ASP A 621 -5.97 -20.92 5.85
N ALA A 622 -5.64 -21.76 4.87
CA ALA A 622 -5.53 -23.18 5.06
C ALA A 622 -4.33 -23.51 5.96
N SER A 623 -4.63 -23.71 7.24
CA SER A 623 -3.80 -24.48 8.17
C SER A 623 -3.75 -25.95 7.72
N PRO A 624 -2.62 -26.67 7.86
CA PRO A 624 -2.65 -28.13 7.90
C PRO A 624 -2.71 -28.61 9.35
N ASP A 625 -3.86 -29.17 9.73
CA ASP A 625 -4.06 -29.92 10.98
C ASP A 625 -3.29 -31.24 11.00
N ALA A 626 -2.69 -31.56 12.16
CA ALA A 626 -2.89 -32.82 12.89
C ALA A 626 -1.84 -32.97 14.01
N PHE A 627 -2.25 -32.74 15.27
CA PHE A 627 -1.70 -33.45 16.43
C PHE A 627 -2.82 -33.71 17.43
N GLY A 628 -3.46 -34.88 17.29
CA GLY A 628 -4.29 -35.49 18.33
C GLY A 628 -3.47 -36.48 19.16
N GLY A 629 -3.61 -36.43 20.49
CA GLY A 629 -2.89 -37.30 21.42
C GLY A 629 -3.25 -37.07 22.88
N ASN A 630 -4.46 -37.50 23.23
CA ASN A 630 -5.07 -37.75 24.54
C ASN A 630 -4.13 -37.87 25.78
N SER A 631 -4.47 -37.18 26.87
CA SER A 631 -4.46 -37.78 28.23
C SER A 631 -5.31 -37.00 29.22
N ARG A 632 -6.01 -37.78 30.04
CA ARG A 632 -7.08 -37.47 30.99
C ARG A 632 -6.56 -36.98 32.36
N SER A 633 -7.44 -36.26 33.05
CA SER A 633 -7.65 -36.18 34.51
C SER A 633 -6.63 -35.45 35.38
N ALA A 634 -7.05 -34.37 36.05
CA ALA A 634 -7.40 -34.41 37.48
C ALA A 634 -7.97 -33.04 37.92
N GLU A 635 -9.11 -33.12 38.60
CA GLU A 635 -9.75 -32.06 39.39
C GLU A 635 -8.84 -31.56 40.52
N VAL A 636 -9.10 -30.33 41.00
CA VAL A 636 -9.53 -30.02 42.38
C VAL A 636 -9.41 -28.50 42.64
N MET A 637 -10.55 -27.94 43.11
CA MET A 637 -10.79 -26.81 44.04
C MET A 637 -9.69 -25.75 44.25
N GLY A 638 -9.94 -24.45 44.22
CA GLY A 638 -11.08 -23.71 44.80
C GLY A 638 -10.57 -22.88 46.00
N ALA A 639 -10.60 -21.54 45.88
CA ALA A 639 -10.59 -20.52 46.96
C ALA A 639 -10.41 -19.14 46.31
N THR A 640 -11.45 -18.33 46.11
CA THR A 640 -12.04 -17.34 47.03
C THR A 640 -11.10 -16.21 47.49
N SER A 641 -11.34 -15.04 46.88
CA SER A 641 -11.66 -13.76 47.54
C SER A 641 -10.60 -12.86 48.18
N SER A 642 -10.75 -11.59 47.78
CA SER A 642 -10.72 -10.35 48.57
C SER A 642 -9.42 -9.56 48.72
N GLU A 643 -9.47 -8.38 48.10
CA GLU A 643 -9.31 -7.05 48.72
C GLU A 643 -8.22 -6.85 49.76
N LEU A 644 -7.35 -5.87 49.50
CA LEU A 644 -7.03 -4.85 50.49
C LEU A 644 -6.51 -3.57 49.80
N VAL A 645 -7.41 -2.58 49.77
CA VAL A 645 -7.09 -1.15 49.66
C VAL A 645 -6.65 -0.69 51.04
N GLY A 646 -5.50 0.01 51.12
CA GLY A 646 -4.99 0.58 52.37
C GLY A 646 -3.96 1.67 52.12
N ARG A 647 -4.42 2.92 52.24
CA ARG A 647 -3.66 4.18 52.26
C ARG A 647 -2.47 4.19 53.24
N SER A 648 -1.41 4.91 52.89
CA SER A 648 -0.79 5.92 53.78
C SER A 648 0.00 6.97 52.99
N GLN A 649 -0.32 8.24 53.28
CA GLN A 649 0.51 9.42 53.02
C GLN A 649 1.64 9.48 54.06
N THR A 650 2.78 10.06 53.72
CA THR A 650 3.40 11.25 54.37
C THR A 650 4.79 11.54 53.79
N GLU A 651 4.95 12.77 53.28
CA GLU A 651 6.07 13.73 53.45
C GLU A 651 7.54 13.24 53.56
N ASN A 652 8.41 13.76 52.67
CA ASN A 652 9.54 14.62 53.08
C ASN A 652 10.36 15.20 51.89
N SER A 653 10.35 16.53 51.80
CA SER A 653 11.48 17.47 51.68
C SER A 653 12.77 17.11 50.91
N SER A 654 12.98 17.90 49.84
CA SER A 654 14.18 18.69 49.49
C SER A 654 15.56 18.29 50.05
N LEU A 655 16.56 18.14 49.16
CA LEU A 655 17.83 18.88 49.23
C LEU A 655 18.71 18.69 47.98
N GLN A 656 19.30 19.82 47.59
CA GLN A 656 20.34 20.02 46.57
C GLN A 656 21.59 19.18 46.85
N THR A 657 22.28 18.75 45.78
CA THR A 657 23.75 18.76 45.74
C THR A 657 24.26 19.05 44.34
N SER A 658 25.14 20.05 44.28
CA SER A 658 25.92 20.55 43.16
C SER A 658 27.17 19.68 42.93
N ARG A 659 27.67 19.62 41.68
CA ARG A 659 29.10 19.55 41.29
C ARG A 659 29.20 19.65 39.76
N THR A 660 29.52 20.80 39.16
CA THR A 660 30.84 21.43 38.92
C THR A 660 31.90 20.60 38.19
N GLY A 661 32.31 21.13 37.03
CA GLY A 661 33.67 21.10 36.48
C GLY A 661 33.75 20.45 35.10
N ALA A 662 34.41 21.00 34.08
CA ALA A 662 34.99 22.32 33.81
C ALA A 662 35.36 22.32 32.32
N THR A 663 35.09 23.43 31.65
CA THR A 663 35.52 23.81 30.30
C THR A 663 37.02 24.14 30.28
N ILE A 664 37.75 23.76 29.23
CA ILE A 664 39.04 24.36 28.86
C ILE A 664 38.94 24.79 27.40
N LEU A 665 39.11 26.10 27.18
CA LEU A 665 39.28 26.79 25.90
C LEU A 665 40.73 27.32 25.83
N ASP A 666 41.26 27.24 24.61
CA ASP A 666 42.12 28.18 23.87
C ASP A 666 43.43 28.74 24.43
N ASP A 667 44.50 28.63 23.61
CA ASP A 667 45.14 29.75 22.88
C ASP A 667 46.28 29.17 21.99
N ASN A 668 46.36 29.46 20.68
CA ASN A 668 47.07 30.58 20.01
C ASN A 668 48.58 30.68 20.41
N ASP A 669 49.58 30.90 19.55
CA ASP A 669 49.70 31.45 18.19
C ASP A 669 51.17 31.28 17.68
N ALA A 670 51.39 31.58 16.38
CA ALA A 670 52.60 32.19 15.77
C ALA A 670 53.86 31.39 15.33
N SER A 671 53.95 31.22 13.99
CA SER A 671 55.04 31.63 13.04
C SER A 671 56.46 31.02 13.09
N SER A 672 56.92 30.43 11.95
CA SER A 672 57.94 31.01 11.03
C SER A 672 58.73 29.98 10.15
N VAL A 673 58.84 30.29 8.85
CA VAL A 673 60.04 30.24 7.96
C VAL A 673 60.52 28.92 7.29
N VAL A 674 60.38 28.93 5.95
CA VAL A 674 61.30 28.56 4.83
C VAL A 674 61.80 27.12 4.61
N GLY A 675 61.58 26.60 3.38
CA GLY A 675 62.36 25.51 2.79
C GLY A 675 61.82 25.01 1.45
N THR A 676 62.41 25.46 0.34
CA THR A 676 62.21 25.07 -1.07
C THR A 676 62.56 23.61 -1.38
N SER A 677 61.89 22.96 -2.37
CA SER A 677 62.48 22.30 -3.57
C SER A 677 61.61 21.15 -4.14
N GLY A 678 61.34 21.18 -5.47
CA GLY A 678 61.10 20.05 -6.40
C GLY A 678 59.85 19.18 -6.16
N GLU A 679 59.16 18.57 -7.11
CA GLU A 679 59.31 18.37 -8.55
C GLU A 679 57.98 17.70 -8.97
N ARG A 680 57.33 18.13 -10.06
CA ARG A 680 56.24 17.37 -10.70
C ARG A 680 56.83 16.27 -11.57
N PRO A 681 56.08 15.17 -11.82
CA PRO A 681 55.69 14.95 -13.21
C PRO A 681 54.24 14.50 -13.42
N ASP A 682 53.80 14.80 -14.65
CA ASP A 682 52.51 14.55 -15.30
C ASP A 682 52.26 13.07 -15.68
N PRO A 683 51.02 12.72 -16.07
CA PRO A 683 50.57 11.38 -16.44
C PRO A 683 50.58 11.14 -17.96
N GLU A 684 50.82 9.89 -18.39
CA GLU A 684 50.30 9.30 -19.64
C GLU A 684 50.85 7.88 -19.82
N PHE A 685 49.99 6.88 -20.08
CA PHE A 685 50.32 5.83 -21.07
C PHE A 685 49.06 5.12 -21.58
N ALA A 686 49.02 4.98 -22.90
CA ALA A 686 47.88 4.61 -23.71
C ALA A 686 47.83 3.11 -24.10
N SER A 687 46.61 2.71 -24.48
CA SER A 687 46.16 1.63 -25.36
C SER A 687 47.13 0.88 -26.28
N ARG A 688 46.93 -0.44 -26.40
CA ARG A 688 46.79 -1.33 -27.59
C ARG A 688 47.21 -2.77 -27.20
N ILE A 689 46.47 -3.83 -27.51
CA ILE A 689 46.65 -4.67 -28.72
C ILE A 689 45.57 -5.79 -28.81
N ARG A 690 44.91 -5.84 -29.98
CA ARG A 690 44.44 -6.95 -30.87
C ARG A 690 43.40 -8.03 -30.48
N LEU A 691 42.42 -8.10 -31.39
CA LEU A 691 41.63 -9.24 -31.86
C LEU A 691 42.43 -10.22 -32.75
N ASP A 692 42.07 -11.50 -32.69
CA ASP A 692 41.95 -12.56 -33.73
C ASP A 692 41.52 -13.84 -32.95
N GLY A 693 40.62 -14.75 -33.31
CA GLY A 693 39.98 -15.16 -34.56
C GLY A 693 40.04 -16.71 -34.65
N ALA A 694 38.88 -17.38 -34.84
CA ALA A 694 38.65 -18.80 -35.22
C ALA A 694 38.98 -19.94 -34.22
N ASP A 695 37.96 -20.56 -33.61
CA ASP A 695 37.26 -21.80 -34.04
C ASP A 695 36.01 -22.05 -33.16
#